data_AF-A0A1G9PN37-F1
#
_entry.id   AF-A0A1G9PN37-F1
#
_cell.length_a   1.000
_cell.length_b   1.000
_cell.length_c   1.000
_cell.angle_alpha   90.00
_cell.angle_beta   90.00
_cell.angle_gamma   90.00
#
_symmetry.space_group_name_H-M   'P 1'
#
loop_
_entity.id
_entity.type
_entity.pdbx_description
1 polymer ?
#
loop_
_entity_poly.entity_id
_entity_poly.type
_entity_poly.pdbx_seq_one_letter_code
_entity_poly.pdbx_strand_id
1 'polypeptide(L)'
;MKSVITSIFEFMSKPNRSLTMIQSNRQNYAYSIAFLSLISLSGCGINNKEWNLNTLFEKSKDKFKSNSVVGAQEDNTRIVATSQIIDPAGETISFPGRPVDLALNNSGTILAVKNNTSIVFMSADKHNVIQTLKLPTGGHSFTGITWSSDDQKVWTTDSKGYLRSAKSTNGAYNWDDAILLPGPNTSDKAGSYPGGLTIDDQSGYAYVALSRNNTLGIVNLKTKQLEFQIPVGIAPYTVLVHNSKAYVSNWGGRQPLSGDKTGPSGGSNVVVDPKTGIASSGTVSVIDLKSNKVIKEIDVHLHPSGMIFSPDKTQIYLANANSDLISVIDTRTNAVLKDLSSKPMAELPFGSAPNSVTVSPDGKTLFVANGGNNHIAVIDITSGKVKGLIPTGWYPGAVILSSDGNKLFVANTKGDGSPQTGLRENGINSHDHSGSVSFISVPNSENLREYTIRAATTMRLPKITQSLRLERVNERIVPVPTRPGEKSVFKHVLYIIKENRTYDQLFGDLPQGKGDSSLTHFGRKVTPNHHALAENFVLLDNTYCNGVLSADGHQWTNEGYVTDYIEKSFGGFVRSYPYEGDDALAFASSGFIWDKVLDAGLTFRNYGEFVSAKVEPANASWTQIYNDYKNGTRNVKIKATSKLHTLEPYLCPTFVGFPSSIPDVYRAGEFLKEFREYEKTNSLPNFMIMLLPNDHTTGTREGYPTPRAQVADNDLALGQIVEAVSNSKFWKETAIFVIEDDPQAGLDHVDGRRTVALCISPYTKRGEVISTHYNQNSILRTIELILGLSPMSQFDMIANPMTDCFTSKPNFSPYKALPNQIPLDEMNPKLSALSGKKKFWAKKSMEMELSELDQANEDTLNLILWYSVKGYNTPYPKLARK
;
A
#
# COMPACT_ATOMS: atom_id res chain seq x y z
N MET A 1 -13.86 45.13 -18.29
CA MET A 1 -14.33 45.02 -16.89
C MET A 1 -15.69 45.69 -16.66
N LYS A 2 -15.89 46.98 -16.96
CA LYS A 2 -17.21 47.63 -16.78
C LYS A 2 -18.37 46.98 -17.57
N SER A 3 -18.15 46.51 -18.80
CA SER A 3 -19.23 45.86 -19.59
C SER A 3 -19.63 44.46 -19.11
N VAL A 4 -18.69 43.71 -18.50
CA VAL A 4 -18.94 42.36 -17.98
C VAL A 4 -19.70 42.41 -16.65
N ILE A 5 -19.44 43.44 -15.83
CA ILE A 5 -20.15 43.65 -14.56
C ILE A 5 -21.61 44.07 -14.82
N THR A 6 -21.89 44.82 -15.89
CA THR A 6 -23.26 45.24 -16.24
C THR A 6 -24.12 44.06 -16.69
N SER A 7 -23.58 43.12 -17.46
CA SER A 7 -24.35 41.94 -17.93
C SER A 7 -24.67 40.92 -16.82
N ILE A 8 -23.82 40.82 -15.80
CA ILE A 8 -24.07 39.95 -14.64
C ILE A 8 -25.16 40.53 -13.73
N PHE A 9 -25.22 41.86 -13.58
CA PHE A 9 -26.26 42.51 -12.78
C PHE A 9 -27.64 42.47 -13.46
N GLU A 10 -27.72 42.57 -14.79
CA GLU A 10 -29.00 42.44 -15.52
C GLU A 10 -29.55 41.00 -15.54
N PHE A 11 -28.68 39.99 -15.42
CA PHE A 11 -29.10 38.59 -15.34
C PHE A 11 -29.68 38.23 -13.97
N MET A 12 -29.19 38.85 -12.89
CA MET A 12 -29.62 38.55 -11.52
C MET A 12 -30.87 39.32 -11.06
N SER A 13 -31.40 40.26 -11.85
CA SER A 13 -32.42 41.21 -11.38
C SER A 13 -33.86 40.95 -11.87
N LYS A 14 -34.23 39.74 -12.33
CA LYS A 14 -35.61 39.44 -12.75
C LYS A 14 -36.24 38.29 -11.95
N PRO A 15 -37.38 38.51 -11.26
CA PRO A 15 -38.08 37.46 -10.53
C PRO A 15 -39.10 36.70 -11.41
N ASN A 16 -39.24 35.41 -11.12
CA ASN A 16 -40.27 34.46 -11.58
C ASN A 16 -40.11 33.88 -13.01
N ARG A 17 -39.73 32.59 -13.09
CA ARG A 17 -40.66 31.50 -13.48
C ARG A 17 -40.03 30.08 -13.38
N SER A 18 -40.71 29.26 -12.58
CA SER A 18 -41.04 27.81 -12.65
C SER A 18 -40.04 26.75 -13.16
N LEU A 19 -39.87 25.73 -12.31
CA LEU A 19 -39.41 24.37 -12.62
C LEU A 19 -40.11 23.77 -13.86
N THR A 20 -39.36 23.56 -14.96
CA THR A 20 -39.39 22.38 -15.85
C THR A 20 -38.54 22.65 -17.09
N MET A 21 -37.31 22.14 -17.10
CA MET A 21 -36.53 21.65 -18.26
C MET A 21 -35.06 21.53 -17.87
N ILE A 22 -34.68 20.39 -17.28
CA ILE A 22 -33.29 19.93 -17.21
C ILE A 22 -33.25 18.62 -17.97
N GLN A 23 -32.93 18.69 -19.26
CA GLN A 23 -32.40 17.58 -20.05
C GLN A 23 -31.86 18.15 -21.38
N SER A 24 -30.57 18.41 -21.43
CA SER A 24 -29.67 18.02 -22.54
C SER A 24 -28.31 18.71 -22.42
N ASN A 25 -27.31 17.87 -22.15
CA ASN A 25 -25.90 17.96 -22.54
C ASN A 25 -25.38 19.27 -23.16
N ARG A 26 -24.52 19.97 -22.39
CA ARG A 26 -23.15 20.45 -22.76
C ARG A 26 -22.80 21.67 -21.90
N GLN A 27 -22.17 21.48 -20.75
CA GLN A 27 -21.31 22.49 -20.11
C GLN A 27 -20.52 21.86 -18.95
N ASN A 28 -19.35 21.29 -19.28
CA ASN A 28 -18.32 20.88 -18.30
C ASN A 28 -16.91 21.26 -18.78
N TYR A 29 -16.79 22.41 -19.45
CA TYR A 29 -15.49 22.97 -19.87
C TYR A 29 -15.34 24.48 -19.64
N ALA A 30 -16.32 25.13 -19.01
CA ALA A 30 -16.28 26.57 -18.73
C ALA A 30 -15.82 26.92 -17.30
N TYR A 31 -15.87 25.99 -16.35
CA TYR A 31 -15.46 26.23 -14.97
C TYR A 31 -13.95 26.06 -14.72
N SER A 32 -13.22 25.37 -15.61
CA SER A 32 -11.76 25.19 -15.48
C SER A 32 -10.94 26.39 -16.01
N ILE A 33 -11.52 27.26 -16.85
CA ILE A 33 -10.79 28.39 -17.45
C ILE A 33 -10.92 29.67 -16.62
N ALA A 34 -12.00 29.81 -15.84
CA ALA A 34 -12.21 30.96 -14.95
C ALA A 34 -11.34 30.92 -13.68
N PHE A 35 -10.84 29.75 -13.28
CA PHE A 35 -9.92 29.62 -12.13
C PHE A 35 -8.47 29.99 -12.49
N LEU A 36 -8.09 29.86 -13.77
CA LEU A 36 -6.75 30.16 -14.28
C LEU A 36 -6.48 31.67 -14.50
N SER A 37 -7.51 32.52 -14.47
CA SER A 37 -7.38 33.96 -14.77
C SER A 37 -7.41 34.87 -13.52
N LEU A 38 -7.52 34.31 -12.31
CA LEU A 38 -7.53 35.08 -11.05
C LEU A 38 -6.20 35.02 -10.26
N ILE A 39 -5.20 34.26 -10.70
CA ILE A 39 -3.89 34.12 -10.02
C ILE A 39 -2.84 35.14 -10.54
N SER A 40 -3.16 36.01 -11.50
CA SER A 40 -2.19 36.91 -12.14
C SER A 40 -2.22 38.37 -11.67
N LEU A 41 -2.86 38.69 -10.54
CA LEU A 41 -2.91 40.06 -10.00
C LEU A 41 -2.29 40.18 -8.61
N SER A 42 -0.97 40.00 -8.54
CA SER A 42 -0.09 40.59 -7.53
C SER A 42 1.33 40.79 -8.09
N GLY A 43 1.49 41.75 -9.01
CA GLY A 43 2.80 42.39 -9.25
C GLY A 43 3.17 43.26 -8.04
N CYS A 44 4.41 43.51 -7.63
CA CYS A 44 5.75 43.49 -8.23
C CYS A 44 6.72 43.13 -7.09
N GLY A 45 7.98 42.70 -7.26
CA GLY A 45 8.88 42.61 -8.39
C GLY A 45 10.29 42.51 -7.79
N ILE A 46 10.89 41.33 -7.82
CA ILE A 46 12.30 41.09 -7.50
C ILE A 46 12.78 40.01 -8.48
N ASN A 47 13.86 40.33 -9.22
CA ASN A 47 14.64 39.50 -10.14
C ASN A 47 14.17 38.04 -10.37
N ASN A 48 13.70 37.76 -11.60
CA ASN A 48 13.39 36.44 -12.16
C ASN A 48 14.64 35.53 -12.29
N LYS A 49 15.18 35.08 -11.16
CA LYS A 49 15.97 33.84 -11.03
C LYS A 49 15.27 32.85 -10.10
N GLU A 50 13.98 33.03 -9.81
CA GLU A 50 13.20 32.04 -9.07
C GLU A 50 13.05 30.77 -9.91
N TRP A 51 13.21 29.65 -9.22
CA TRP A 51 13.20 28.32 -9.78
C TRP A 51 11.80 28.00 -10.24
N ASN A 52 11.51 28.24 -11.52
CA ASN A 52 10.32 27.69 -12.12
C ASN A 52 10.51 26.17 -12.21
N LEU A 53 10.20 25.48 -11.09
CA LEU A 53 10.31 24.01 -10.95
C LEU A 53 9.56 23.31 -12.08
N ASN A 54 8.42 23.86 -12.51
CA ASN A 54 7.69 23.36 -13.67
C ASN A 54 8.57 23.36 -14.93
N THR A 55 9.26 24.47 -15.23
CA THR A 55 10.20 24.53 -16.36
C THR A 55 11.39 23.57 -16.20
N LEU A 56 11.83 23.32 -14.96
CA LEU A 56 12.91 22.35 -14.68
C LEU A 56 12.44 20.92 -14.99
N PHE A 57 11.24 20.56 -14.55
CA PHE A 57 10.63 19.24 -14.77
C PHE A 57 10.27 18.99 -16.23
N GLU A 58 9.86 20.03 -16.96
CA GLU A 58 9.64 19.94 -18.41
C GLU A 58 10.91 19.63 -19.19
N LYS A 59 12.07 20.04 -18.66
CA LYS A 59 13.37 19.85 -19.31
C LYS A 59 14.05 18.54 -18.91
N SER A 60 13.64 17.91 -17.80
CA SER A 60 14.16 16.60 -17.44
C SER A 60 13.58 15.51 -18.35
N LYS A 61 14.35 14.45 -18.58
CA LYS A 61 13.95 13.33 -19.43
C LYS A 61 13.60 12.13 -18.56
N ASP A 62 12.52 11.42 -18.88
CA ASP A 62 12.29 10.10 -18.30
C ASP A 62 13.44 9.17 -18.72
N LYS A 63 14.06 8.50 -17.75
CA LYS A 63 15.12 7.51 -17.99
C LYS A 63 14.60 6.07 -17.94
N PHE A 64 13.36 5.87 -17.53
CA PHE A 64 12.76 4.55 -17.42
C PHE A 64 12.56 3.92 -18.80
N LYS A 65 13.08 2.72 -19.02
CA LYS A 65 12.82 1.93 -20.23
C LYS A 65 11.62 1.01 -19.98
N SER A 66 10.70 0.92 -20.94
CA SER A 66 9.48 0.13 -20.77
C SER A 66 9.73 -1.35 -20.46
N ASN A 67 10.85 -1.92 -20.91
CA ASN A 67 11.26 -3.30 -20.67
C ASN A 67 12.25 -3.48 -19.51
N SER A 68 12.41 -2.46 -18.66
CA SER A 68 13.25 -2.54 -17.47
C SER A 68 12.77 -3.63 -16.51
N VAL A 69 13.72 -4.29 -15.87
CA VAL A 69 13.48 -5.32 -14.86
C VAL A 69 13.73 -4.72 -13.47
N VAL A 70 12.99 -5.16 -12.46
CA VAL A 70 13.23 -4.75 -11.06
C VAL A 70 14.66 -5.12 -10.65
N GLY A 71 15.31 -4.25 -9.87
CA GLY A 71 16.69 -4.42 -9.43
C GLY A 71 17.67 -3.43 -10.06
N ALA A 72 18.97 -3.76 -9.98
CA ALA A 72 20.06 -2.89 -10.42
C ALA A 72 20.07 -2.70 -11.95
N GLN A 73 20.35 -1.48 -12.39
CA GLN A 73 20.48 -1.10 -13.79
C GLN A 73 21.96 -0.80 -14.13
N GLU A 74 22.27 -0.72 -15.43
CA GLU A 74 23.64 -0.46 -15.93
C GLU A 74 24.21 0.90 -15.48
N ASP A 75 23.36 1.88 -15.19
CA ASP A 75 23.76 3.22 -14.76
C ASP A 75 23.85 3.39 -13.23
N ASN A 76 23.92 2.27 -12.50
CA ASN A 76 23.91 2.18 -11.03
C ASN A 76 22.61 2.62 -10.34
N THR A 77 21.58 3.02 -11.10
CA THR A 77 20.25 3.20 -10.53
C THR A 77 19.60 1.85 -10.25
N ARG A 78 18.50 1.85 -9.50
CA ARG A 78 17.68 0.65 -9.26
C ARG A 78 16.24 0.91 -9.64
N ILE A 79 15.56 -0.08 -10.18
CA ILE A 79 14.12 -0.01 -10.46
C ILE A 79 13.39 -0.86 -9.43
N VAL A 80 12.31 -0.31 -8.87
CA VAL A 80 11.44 -1.00 -7.92
C VAL A 80 10.11 -1.38 -8.55
N ALA A 81 9.38 -2.30 -7.92
CA ALA A 81 8.13 -2.86 -8.45
C ALA A 81 7.08 -1.80 -8.82
N THR A 82 7.05 -0.66 -8.12
CA THR A 82 6.15 0.48 -8.37
C THR A 82 6.53 1.34 -9.59
N SER A 83 7.39 0.83 -10.49
CA SER A 83 7.90 1.54 -11.67
C SER A 83 8.63 2.85 -11.35
N GLN A 84 9.18 3.00 -10.15
CA GLN A 84 10.03 4.12 -9.74
C GLN A 84 11.52 3.74 -9.85
N ILE A 85 12.37 4.75 -9.95
CA ILE A 85 13.84 4.59 -9.95
C ILE A 85 14.36 5.03 -8.58
N ILE A 86 15.37 4.35 -8.05
CA ILE A 86 16.07 4.68 -6.81
C ILE A 86 17.49 5.12 -7.16
N ASP A 87 17.82 6.34 -6.72
CA ASP A 87 19.08 7.01 -6.97
C ASP A 87 19.34 8.04 -5.85
N PRO A 88 19.71 7.58 -4.63
CA PRO A 88 19.77 8.44 -3.44
C PRO A 88 20.91 9.46 -3.48
N ALA A 89 20.68 10.65 -2.93
CA ALA A 89 21.74 11.60 -2.62
C ALA A 89 22.60 11.12 -1.44
N GLY A 90 23.83 11.64 -1.36
CA GLY A 90 24.76 11.31 -0.28
C GLY A 90 25.22 9.86 -0.29
N GLU A 91 25.71 9.41 0.86
CA GLU A 91 26.11 8.02 1.09
C GLU A 91 24.92 7.24 1.66
N THR A 92 24.72 5.99 1.23
CA THR A 92 23.63 5.15 1.73
C THR A 92 24.19 3.83 2.26
N ILE A 93 23.78 3.48 3.48
CA ILE A 93 24.19 2.25 4.16
C ILE A 93 22.97 1.34 4.30
N SER A 94 23.00 0.20 3.61
CA SER A 94 21.91 -0.77 3.56
C SER A 94 22.11 -1.90 4.56
N PHE A 95 21.02 -2.41 5.14
CA PHE A 95 21.02 -3.46 6.16
C PHE A 95 19.69 -4.24 6.16
N PRO A 96 19.68 -5.50 6.66
CA PRO A 96 18.45 -6.30 6.70
C PRO A 96 17.35 -5.65 7.56
N GLY A 97 16.12 -5.65 7.07
CA GLY A 97 14.92 -5.16 7.77
C GLY A 97 14.26 -3.96 7.11
N ARG A 98 13.47 -3.23 7.88
CA ARG A 98 12.72 -2.03 7.48
C ARG A 98 12.83 -0.94 8.57
N PRO A 99 13.69 0.08 8.41
CA PRO A 99 13.79 1.15 9.39
C PRO A 99 12.59 2.09 9.31
N VAL A 100 12.01 2.42 10.46
CA VAL A 100 10.79 3.23 10.56
C VAL A 100 11.00 4.54 11.32
N ASP A 101 12.12 4.66 12.03
CA ASP A 101 12.48 5.86 12.80
C ASP A 101 14.00 5.93 13.09
N LEU A 102 14.51 7.10 13.46
CA LEU A 102 15.91 7.27 13.88
C LEU A 102 16.09 8.44 14.86
N ALA A 103 17.12 8.34 15.72
CA ALA A 103 17.51 9.38 16.65
C ALA A 103 19.04 9.54 16.68
N LEU A 104 19.50 10.78 16.57
CA LEU A 104 20.91 11.16 16.77
C LEU A 104 21.11 11.54 18.24
N ASN A 105 22.20 11.09 18.84
CA ASN A 105 22.54 11.48 20.21
C ASN A 105 22.93 12.97 20.29
N ASN A 106 22.90 13.56 21.48
CA ASN A 106 23.12 15.00 21.67
C ASN A 106 24.53 15.43 21.25
N SER A 107 25.53 14.55 21.42
CA SER A 107 26.90 14.78 20.92
C SER A 107 27.04 14.72 19.40
N GLY A 108 26.03 14.24 18.67
CA GLY A 108 26.04 14.18 17.20
C GLY A 108 26.92 13.09 16.60
N THR A 109 27.28 12.08 17.39
CA THR A 109 28.28 11.05 17.03
C THR A 109 27.68 9.70 16.69
N ILE A 110 26.54 9.34 17.31
CA ILE A 110 25.92 8.02 17.18
C ILE A 110 24.46 8.19 16.78
N LEU A 111 24.12 7.51 15.69
CA LEU A 111 22.76 7.38 15.19
C LEU A 111 22.18 6.04 15.65
N ALA A 112 21.03 6.07 16.31
CA ALA A 112 20.24 4.87 16.61
C ALA A 112 19.07 4.80 15.64
N VAL A 113 18.97 3.69 14.91
CA VAL A 113 17.96 3.48 13.86
C VAL A 113 17.00 2.39 14.32
N LYS A 114 15.72 2.72 14.42
CA LYS A 114 14.66 1.78 14.79
C LYS A 114 14.29 0.95 13.56
N ASN A 115 14.79 -0.28 13.52
CA ASN A 115 14.49 -1.26 12.49
C ASN A 115 13.28 -2.12 12.88
N ASN A 116 12.66 -2.86 11.96
CA ASN A 116 11.49 -3.69 12.26
C ASN A 116 11.74 -4.78 13.33
N THR A 117 12.98 -5.23 13.52
CA THR A 117 13.34 -6.31 14.48
C THR A 117 14.57 -6.02 15.33
N SER A 118 15.14 -4.82 15.23
CA SER A 118 16.38 -4.43 15.92
C SER A 118 16.53 -2.91 16.09
N ILE A 119 17.50 -2.50 16.90
CA ILE A 119 18.12 -1.17 16.80
C ILE A 119 19.44 -1.33 16.04
N VAL A 120 19.65 -0.52 15.00
CA VAL A 120 20.95 -0.43 14.31
C VAL A 120 21.65 0.84 14.78
N PHE A 121 22.77 0.68 15.47
CA PHE A 121 23.64 1.78 15.87
C PHE A 121 24.66 2.05 14.78
N MET A 122 24.79 3.30 14.37
CA MET A 122 25.70 3.74 13.33
C MET A 122 26.53 4.93 13.78
N SER A 123 27.75 5.04 13.27
CA SER A 123 28.58 6.22 13.46
C SER A 123 28.15 7.31 12.47
N ALA A 124 27.82 8.50 12.99
CA ALA A 124 27.33 9.63 12.20
C ALA A 124 28.45 10.32 11.38
N ASP A 125 29.71 10.07 11.73
CA ASP A 125 30.91 10.63 11.09
C ASP A 125 31.55 9.64 10.10
N LYS A 126 31.64 8.35 10.45
CA LYS A 126 32.27 7.31 9.61
C LYS A 126 31.28 6.57 8.71
N HIS A 127 29.97 6.81 8.89
CA HIS A 127 28.89 6.24 8.09
C HIS A 127 28.94 4.71 8.02
N ASN A 128 29.12 4.04 9.17
CA ASN A 128 29.13 2.59 9.24
C ASN A 128 28.29 2.06 10.40
N VAL A 129 27.84 0.80 10.25
CA VAL A 129 27.15 0.08 11.33
C VAL A 129 28.15 -0.26 12.43
N ILE A 130 27.91 0.27 13.63
CA ILE A 130 28.65 -0.08 14.85
C ILE A 130 28.13 -1.41 15.40
N GLN A 131 26.79 -1.53 15.50
CA GLN A 131 26.14 -2.70 16.08
C GLN A 131 24.70 -2.83 15.59
N THR A 132 24.22 -4.07 15.43
CA THR A 132 22.79 -4.38 15.33
C THR A 132 22.34 -5.12 16.59
N LEU A 133 21.48 -4.50 17.39
CA LEU A 133 20.91 -5.05 18.61
C LEU A 133 19.51 -5.61 18.33
N LYS A 134 19.40 -6.95 18.17
CA LYS A 134 18.12 -7.62 17.93
C LYS A 134 17.17 -7.51 19.12
N LEU A 135 15.88 -7.33 18.87
CA LEU A 135 14.86 -7.42 19.91
C LEU A 135 14.84 -8.83 20.53
N PRO A 136 14.55 -8.95 21.84
CA PRO A 136 14.44 -10.27 22.48
C PRO A 136 13.31 -11.13 21.90
N THR A 137 12.16 -10.50 21.60
CA THR A 137 10.98 -11.14 20.99
C THR A 137 10.17 -10.13 20.19
N GLY A 138 9.34 -10.60 19.25
CA GLY A 138 8.44 -9.75 18.46
C GLY A 138 9.17 -8.82 17.48
N GLY A 139 8.52 -7.71 17.13
CA GLY A 139 9.05 -6.66 16.28
C GLY A 139 8.97 -5.30 16.96
N HIS A 140 9.48 -4.27 16.30
CA HIS A 140 9.36 -2.89 16.75
C HIS A 140 8.00 -2.28 16.35
N SER A 141 7.59 -1.21 17.05
CA SER A 141 6.44 -0.39 16.65
C SER A 141 6.73 0.51 15.44
N PHE A 142 5.70 1.16 14.91
CA PHE A 142 5.74 2.00 13.70
C PHE A 142 6.57 3.30 13.83
N THR A 143 6.92 3.74 15.06
CA THR A 143 7.79 4.90 15.37
C THR A 143 8.22 4.80 16.84
N GLY A 144 9.01 5.75 17.35
CA GLY A 144 9.37 5.90 18.75
C GLY A 144 10.78 5.40 19.06
N ILE A 145 11.75 6.28 18.90
CA ILE A 145 13.13 6.11 19.36
C ILE A 145 13.70 7.47 19.78
N THR A 146 14.40 7.56 20.91
CA THR A 146 15.05 8.79 21.36
C THR A 146 16.20 8.50 22.31
N TRP A 147 17.17 9.40 22.37
CA TRP A 147 18.24 9.35 23.38
C TRP A 147 17.78 9.98 24.69
N SER A 148 18.36 9.54 25.81
CA SER A 148 18.36 10.32 27.05
C SER A 148 19.24 11.55 26.90
N SER A 149 18.96 12.59 27.68
CA SER A 149 19.67 13.88 27.66
C SER A 149 21.17 13.79 27.99
N ASP A 150 21.60 12.70 28.64
CA ASP A 150 23.00 12.41 28.99
C ASP A 150 23.71 11.48 27.99
N ASP A 151 23.06 11.14 26.87
CA ASP A 151 23.53 10.19 25.84
C ASP A 151 23.80 8.75 26.35
N GLN A 152 23.39 8.40 27.58
CA GLN A 152 23.68 7.08 28.17
C GLN A 152 22.73 5.99 27.70
N LYS A 153 21.47 6.32 27.39
CA LYS A 153 20.43 5.37 27.01
C LYS A 153 19.78 5.79 25.70
N VAL A 154 19.44 4.80 24.88
CA VAL A 154 18.43 4.95 23.84
C VAL A 154 17.15 4.28 24.30
N TRP A 155 16.04 5.01 24.24
CA TRP A 155 14.69 4.53 24.55
C TRP A 155 13.94 4.21 23.27
N THR A 156 13.14 3.15 23.27
CA THR A 156 12.33 2.75 22.11
C THR A 156 11.10 1.94 22.52
N THR A 157 10.11 1.88 21.64
CA THR A 157 8.88 1.08 21.81
C THR A 157 8.86 -0.19 20.96
N ASP A 158 8.12 -1.21 21.37
CA ASP A 158 7.97 -2.46 20.61
C ASP A 158 6.53 -2.93 20.38
N SER A 159 6.38 -3.87 19.45
CA SER A 159 5.09 -4.41 19.02
C SER A 159 4.41 -5.30 20.07
N LYS A 160 5.13 -5.68 21.14
CA LYS A 160 4.59 -6.44 22.27
C LYS A 160 4.12 -5.55 23.42
N GLY A 161 4.21 -4.23 23.29
CA GLY A 161 3.73 -3.31 24.31
C GLY A 161 4.78 -2.92 25.33
N TYR A 162 6.06 -2.88 24.99
CA TYR A 162 7.10 -2.43 25.92
C TYR A 162 7.66 -1.06 25.53
N LEU A 163 7.97 -0.25 26.56
CA LEU A 163 9.00 0.78 26.49
C LEU A 163 10.32 0.17 26.95
N ARG A 164 11.31 0.14 26.07
CA ARG A 164 12.63 -0.46 26.32
C ARG A 164 13.72 0.61 26.32
N SER A 165 14.80 0.34 27.04
CA SER A 165 16.06 1.07 26.88
C SER A 165 17.19 0.14 26.49
N ALA A 166 18.17 0.67 25.76
CA ALA A 166 19.47 0.05 25.57
C ALA A 166 20.57 1.02 26.02
N LYS A 167 21.62 0.47 26.63
CA LYS A 167 22.76 1.20 27.18
C LYS A 167 24.06 0.58 26.71
N SER A 168 25.08 1.42 26.47
CA SER A 168 26.42 0.94 26.15
C SER A 168 27.19 0.54 27.42
N THR A 169 27.79 -0.65 27.38
CA THR A 169 28.74 -1.16 28.39
C THR A 169 29.98 -1.64 27.65
N ASN A 170 31.15 -1.07 27.95
CA ASN A 170 32.42 -1.39 27.26
C ASN A 170 32.37 -1.26 25.73
N GLY A 171 31.62 -0.28 25.22
CA GLY A 171 31.51 -0.01 23.78
C GLY A 171 30.45 -0.83 23.03
N ALA A 172 29.73 -1.74 23.71
CA ALA A 172 28.63 -2.50 23.13
C ALA A 172 27.29 -2.16 23.80
N TYR A 173 26.25 -1.92 23.00
CA TYR A 173 24.90 -1.67 23.47
C TYR A 173 24.20 -2.97 23.87
N ASN A 174 23.57 -2.98 25.04
CA ASN A 174 22.78 -4.10 25.53
C ASN A 174 21.41 -3.58 26.00
N TRP A 175 20.39 -4.43 25.92
CA TRP A 175 19.09 -4.12 26.52
C TRP A 175 19.24 -3.92 28.03
N ASP A 176 18.59 -2.88 28.56
CA ASP A 176 18.67 -2.49 29.97
C ASP A 176 17.27 -2.53 30.61
N ASP A 177 16.41 -1.56 30.30
CA ASP A 177 15.04 -1.53 30.82
C ASP A 177 14.03 -2.16 29.86
N ALA A 178 12.98 -2.75 30.43
CA ALA A 178 11.76 -3.16 29.72
C ALA A 178 10.54 -2.91 30.63
N ILE A 179 9.75 -1.89 30.28
CA ILE A 179 8.56 -1.47 31.02
C ILE A 179 7.33 -1.89 30.22
N LEU A 180 6.49 -2.75 30.80
CA LEU A 180 5.27 -3.22 30.15
C LEU A 180 4.21 -2.10 30.13
N LEU A 181 3.66 -1.86 28.95
CA LEU A 181 2.57 -0.95 28.65
C LEU A 181 1.38 -1.81 28.18
N PRO A 182 0.49 -2.23 29.09
CA PRO A 182 -0.57 -3.19 28.79
C PRO A 182 -1.55 -2.64 27.75
N GLY A 183 -1.98 -3.52 26.83
CA GLY A 183 -3.04 -3.22 25.87
C GLY A 183 -4.44 -3.23 26.50
N PRO A 184 -5.48 -2.92 25.71
CA PRO A 184 -6.84 -2.82 26.22
C PRO A 184 -7.49 -4.18 26.57
N ASN A 185 -7.04 -5.27 25.94
CA ASN A 185 -7.61 -6.63 26.07
C ASN A 185 -6.53 -7.69 26.34
N THR A 186 -6.92 -8.82 26.94
CA THR A 186 -6.03 -9.94 27.32
C THR A 186 -5.78 -11.00 26.23
N SER A 187 -6.26 -10.80 25.00
CA SER A 187 -6.05 -11.69 23.83
C SER A 187 -4.62 -11.66 23.28
N ASP A 188 -4.18 -12.64 22.47
CA ASP A 188 -2.80 -12.78 21.93
C ASP A 188 -2.18 -11.54 21.26
N LYS A 189 -3.00 -10.62 20.74
CA LYS A 189 -2.61 -9.22 20.46
C LYS A 189 -2.74 -8.37 21.74
N ALA A 190 -2.03 -8.69 22.82
CA ALA A 190 -2.26 -8.09 24.15
C ALA A 190 -1.55 -6.74 24.38
N GLY A 191 -0.66 -6.33 23.48
CA GLY A 191 0.15 -5.12 23.64
C GLY A 191 -0.61 -3.83 23.31
N SER A 192 -0.25 -2.73 23.97
CA SER A 192 -0.78 -1.38 23.69
C SER A 192 -0.39 -0.82 22.31
N TYR A 193 0.52 -1.50 21.61
CA TYR A 193 1.19 -1.05 20.39
C TYR A 193 1.72 0.39 20.51
N PRO A 194 2.64 0.63 21.47
CA PRO A 194 3.12 1.97 21.80
C PRO A 194 3.92 2.55 20.62
N GLY A 195 3.59 3.78 20.21
CA GLY A 195 4.21 4.49 19.11
C GLY A 195 5.33 5.42 19.58
N GLY A 196 5.23 6.69 19.21
CA GLY A 196 6.19 7.74 19.54
C GLY A 196 6.20 8.07 21.02
N LEU A 197 7.35 8.55 21.48
CA LEU A 197 7.58 8.85 22.88
C LEU A 197 8.39 10.15 23.07
N THR A 198 8.25 10.76 24.25
CA THR A 198 9.14 11.81 24.75
C THR A 198 9.65 11.41 26.12
N ILE A 199 10.95 11.57 26.35
CA ILE A 199 11.58 11.40 27.66
C ILE A 199 11.77 12.77 28.30
N ASP A 200 11.30 12.93 29.53
CA ASP A 200 11.61 14.07 30.39
C ASP A 200 12.49 13.58 31.56
N ASP A 201 13.80 13.61 31.34
CA ASP A 201 14.78 13.16 32.33
C ASP A 201 14.78 14.03 33.60
N GLN A 202 14.33 15.29 33.50
CA GLN A 202 14.30 16.21 34.66
C GLN A 202 13.20 15.80 35.65
N SER A 203 12.03 15.43 35.14
CA SER A 203 10.92 14.95 35.97
C SER A 203 10.98 13.43 36.23
N GLY A 204 11.75 12.69 35.44
CA GLY A 204 11.88 11.24 35.53
C GLY A 204 10.71 10.48 34.89
N TYR A 205 10.04 11.09 33.92
CA TYR A 205 8.88 10.52 33.24
C TYR A 205 9.12 10.31 31.75
N ALA A 206 8.43 9.32 31.19
CA ALA A 206 8.24 9.15 29.76
C ALA A 206 6.77 9.29 29.39
N TYR A 207 6.52 9.97 28.28
CA TYR A 207 5.21 10.15 27.68
C TYR A 207 5.16 9.29 26.42
N VAL A 208 4.19 8.37 26.31
CA VAL A 208 4.15 7.37 25.24
C VAL A 208 2.76 7.31 24.61
N ALA A 209 2.67 7.45 23.29
CA ALA A 209 1.44 7.26 22.54
C ALA A 209 1.05 5.77 22.52
N LEU A 210 -0.06 5.39 23.17
CA LEU A 210 -0.51 4.00 23.26
C LEU A 210 -1.60 3.75 22.21
N SER A 211 -1.18 3.37 20.99
CA SER A 211 -2.05 3.34 19.80
C SER A 211 -3.34 2.57 20.05
N ARG A 212 -3.27 1.31 20.50
CA ARG A 212 -4.46 0.45 20.67
C ARG A 212 -5.31 0.84 21.88
N ASN A 213 -4.73 1.53 22.85
CA ASN A 213 -5.47 2.00 24.02
C ASN A 213 -6.22 3.31 23.72
N ASN A 214 -5.83 4.03 22.66
CA ASN A 214 -6.26 5.40 22.39
C ASN A 214 -5.98 6.33 23.58
N THR A 215 -4.78 6.19 24.18
CA THR A 215 -4.34 6.97 25.35
C THR A 215 -2.92 7.51 25.18
N LEU A 216 -2.62 8.59 25.89
CA LEU A 216 -1.26 8.99 26.26
C LEU A 216 -0.88 8.31 27.58
N GLY A 217 0.12 7.44 27.57
CA GLY A 217 0.68 6.83 28.77
C GLY A 217 1.74 7.71 29.42
N ILE A 218 1.66 7.89 30.74
CA ILE A 218 2.68 8.55 31.57
C ILE A 218 3.38 7.48 32.39
N VAL A 219 4.64 7.25 32.08
CA VAL A 219 5.48 6.19 32.63
C VAL A 219 6.51 6.80 33.57
N ASN A 220 6.55 6.36 34.81
CA ASN A 220 7.59 6.77 35.74
C ASN A 220 8.81 5.87 35.55
N LEU A 221 9.93 6.48 35.12
CA LEU A 221 11.15 5.75 34.78
C LEU A 221 11.89 5.21 36.01
N LYS A 222 11.65 5.79 37.19
CA LYS A 222 12.22 5.33 38.45
C LYS A 222 11.48 4.10 38.99
N THR A 223 10.14 4.15 39.01
CA THR A 223 9.32 3.02 39.49
C THR A 223 9.15 1.94 38.41
N LYS A 224 9.45 2.26 37.14
CA LYS A 224 9.27 1.40 35.98
C LYS A 224 7.82 0.96 35.80
N GLN A 225 6.89 1.89 36.00
CA GLN A 225 5.45 1.64 35.94
C GLN A 225 4.74 2.65 35.04
N LEU A 226 3.71 2.19 34.34
CA LEU A 226 2.71 3.05 33.72
C LEU A 226 1.79 3.59 34.82
N GLU A 227 1.97 4.85 35.21
CA GLU A 227 1.25 5.44 36.35
C GLU A 227 -0.10 6.03 35.95
N PHE A 228 -0.17 6.64 34.77
CA PHE A 228 -1.40 7.26 34.27
C PHE A 228 -1.61 6.99 32.78
N GLN A 229 -2.88 6.95 32.38
CA GLN A 229 -3.29 6.96 30.98
C GLN A 229 -4.34 8.06 30.79
N ILE A 230 -4.10 8.95 29.84
CA ILE A 230 -5.01 10.04 29.49
C ILE A 230 -5.69 9.67 28.16
N PRO A 231 -7.02 9.53 28.10
CA PRO A 231 -7.73 9.30 26.84
C PRO A 231 -7.47 10.42 25.83
N VAL A 232 -7.15 10.04 24.59
CA VAL A 232 -6.89 10.94 23.45
C VAL A 232 -7.72 10.49 22.23
N GLY A 233 -7.45 11.05 21.06
CA GLY A 233 -8.00 10.58 19.80
C GLY A 233 -7.66 9.12 19.47
N ILE A 234 -8.24 8.62 18.39
CA ILE A 234 -8.07 7.22 17.96
C ILE A 234 -6.70 7.03 17.31
N ALA A 235 -6.03 5.94 17.67
CA ALA A 235 -4.73 5.55 17.11
C ALA A 235 -3.64 6.64 17.28
N PRO A 236 -3.30 7.04 18.52
CA PRO A 236 -2.23 8.01 18.74
C PRO A 236 -0.90 7.51 18.15
N TYR A 237 -0.23 8.38 17.39
CA TYR A 237 0.98 8.09 16.64
C TYR A 237 2.24 8.52 17.40
N THR A 238 2.40 9.81 17.71
CA THR A 238 3.55 10.35 18.46
C THR A 238 3.12 11.42 19.45
N VAL A 239 4.03 11.80 20.35
CA VAL A 239 3.82 12.86 21.34
C VAL A 239 5.01 13.82 21.36
N LEU A 240 4.71 15.11 21.42
CA LEU A 240 5.66 16.17 21.74
C LEU A 240 5.30 16.80 23.09
N VAL A 241 6.30 17.06 23.93
CA VAL A 241 6.12 17.73 25.22
C VAL A 241 6.92 19.02 25.26
N HIS A 242 6.29 20.09 25.72
CA HIS A 242 6.97 21.34 26.02
C HIS A 242 6.26 22.08 27.16
N ASN A 243 7.03 22.50 28.17
CA ASN A 243 6.51 23.01 29.43
C ASN A 243 5.49 22.03 30.05
N SER A 244 4.31 22.49 30.44
CA SER A 244 3.25 21.65 31.00
C SER A 244 2.23 21.20 29.96
N LYS A 245 2.57 21.19 28.66
CA LYS A 245 1.69 20.71 27.60
C LYS A 245 2.28 19.52 26.86
N ALA A 246 1.42 18.56 26.54
CA ALA A 246 1.71 17.52 25.56
C ALA A 246 0.80 17.66 24.33
N TYR A 247 1.33 17.35 23.15
CA TYR A 247 0.61 17.34 21.87
C TYR A 247 0.73 15.94 21.29
N VAL A 248 -0.39 15.25 21.09
CA VAL A 248 -0.44 13.87 20.60
C VAL A 248 -1.14 13.84 19.26
N SER A 249 -0.46 13.40 18.20
CA SER A 249 -1.11 13.20 16.89
C SER A 249 -1.88 11.89 16.89
N ASN A 250 -3.09 11.90 16.33
CA ASN A 250 -4.01 10.75 16.30
C ASN A 250 -4.44 10.43 14.88
N TRP A 251 -4.02 9.27 14.37
CA TRP A 251 -4.29 8.86 12.99
C TRP A 251 -5.78 8.80 12.66
N GLY A 252 -6.59 8.27 13.57
CA GLY A 252 -8.03 8.10 13.37
C GLY A 252 -8.91 9.24 13.88
N GLY A 253 -8.30 10.38 14.19
CA GLY A 253 -9.03 11.58 14.57
C GLY A 253 -9.66 11.49 15.96
N ARG A 254 -10.72 12.27 16.17
CA ARG A 254 -11.46 12.31 17.44
C ARG A 254 -12.23 11.01 17.69
N GLN A 255 -12.61 10.80 18.94
CA GLN A 255 -13.61 9.78 19.28
C GLN A 255 -14.94 10.06 18.56
N PRO A 256 -15.63 9.03 18.02
CA PRO A 256 -16.95 9.22 17.41
C PRO A 256 -17.99 9.75 18.40
N LEU A 257 -18.87 10.61 17.91
CA LEU A 257 -20.03 11.16 18.61
C LEU A 257 -21.31 10.47 18.12
N SER A 258 -22.40 10.64 18.86
CA SER A 258 -23.71 10.13 18.44
C SER A 258 -24.10 10.73 17.08
N GLY A 259 -24.44 9.87 16.12
CA GLY A 259 -24.83 10.26 14.76
C GLY A 259 -23.70 10.17 13.73
N ASP A 260 -22.44 10.03 14.15
CA ASP A 260 -21.33 9.80 13.23
C ASP A 260 -21.51 8.47 12.48
N LYS A 261 -21.07 8.46 11.22
CA LYS A 261 -20.82 7.21 10.50
C LYS A 261 -19.44 6.72 10.86
N THR A 262 -19.33 5.42 11.13
CA THR A 262 -18.09 4.84 11.62
C THR A 262 -17.69 3.58 10.88
N GLY A 263 -16.38 3.35 10.78
CA GLY A 263 -15.77 2.11 10.34
C GLY A 263 -14.87 1.52 11.42
N PRO A 264 -14.65 0.19 11.42
CA PRO A 264 -13.75 -0.46 12.37
C PRO A 264 -12.29 -0.04 12.16
N SER A 265 -11.50 -0.02 13.24
CA SER A 265 -10.04 0.07 13.22
C SER A 265 -9.43 -0.40 14.54
N GLY A 266 -8.72 -1.53 14.52
CA GLY A 266 -7.94 -2.03 15.66
C GLY A 266 -8.71 -2.18 16.97
N GLY A 267 -9.97 -2.62 16.91
CA GLY A 267 -10.87 -2.77 18.06
C GLY A 267 -11.56 -1.46 18.49
N SER A 268 -11.37 -0.37 17.75
CA SER A 268 -12.08 0.90 17.90
C SER A 268 -12.92 1.20 16.66
N ASN A 269 -13.74 2.25 16.73
CA ASN A 269 -14.46 2.81 15.58
C ASN A 269 -13.90 4.19 15.27
N VAL A 270 -13.64 4.48 14.00
CA VAL A 270 -13.22 5.80 13.49
C VAL A 270 -14.35 6.45 12.73
N VAL A 271 -14.41 7.78 12.72
CA VAL A 271 -15.39 8.52 11.91
C VAL A 271 -14.99 8.40 10.44
N VAL A 272 -15.92 7.98 9.59
CA VAL A 272 -15.67 7.74 8.16
C VAL A 272 -16.52 8.61 7.26
N ASP A 273 -16.04 8.86 6.05
CA ASP A 273 -16.87 9.41 4.98
C ASP A 273 -17.98 8.38 4.62
N PRO A 274 -19.27 8.75 4.72
CA PRO A 274 -20.37 7.86 4.38
C PRO A 274 -20.39 7.36 2.93
N LYS A 275 -19.73 8.07 2.00
CA LYS A 275 -19.71 7.72 0.58
C LYS A 275 -18.69 6.64 0.28
N THR A 276 -17.54 6.67 0.95
CA THR A 276 -16.39 5.81 0.63
C THR A 276 -16.06 4.80 1.73
N GLY A 277 -16.41 5.10 2.99
CA GLY A 277 -16.04 4.29 4.16
C GLY A 277 -14.62 4.54 4.68
N ILE A 278 -13.90 5.52 4.10
CA ILE A 278 -12.53 5.91 4.48
C ILE A 278 -12.57 6.78 5.73
N ALA A 279 -11.57 6.69 6.61
CA ALA A 279 -11.42 7.62 7.73
C ALA A 279 -11.51 9.09 7.26
N SER A 280 -12.21 9.92 8.02
CA SER A 280 -12.62 11.27 7.59
C SER A 280 -11.70 12.40 8.06
N SER A 281 -10.95 12.19 9.15
CA SER A 281 -10.05 13.21 9.72
C SER A 281 -9.00 12.60 10.64
N GLY A 282 -7.91 13.34 10.85
CA GLY A 282 -6.97 13.16 11.94
C GLY A 282 -7.05 14.30 12.96
N THR A 283 -6.46 14.14 14.14
CA THR A 283 -6.46 15.19 15.18
C THR A 283 -5.10 15.32 15.87
N VAL A 284 -4.91 16.44 16.57
CA VAL A 284 -3.91 16.59 17.64
C VAL A 284 -4.63 16.83 18.96
N SER A 285 -4.48 15.91 19.92
CA SER A 285 -4.91 16.11 21.30
C SER A 285 -3.89 16.99 22.02
N VAL A 286 -4.34 18.07 22.65
CA VAL A 286 -3.53 18.94 23.51
C VAL A 286 -3.88 18.64 24.96
N ILE A 287 -2.88 18.24 25.74
CA ILE A 287 -3.02 17.82 27.12
C ILE A 287 -2.34 18.84 28.02
N ASP A 288 -3.01 19.26 29.09
CA ASP A 288 -2.37 19.93 30.23
C ASP A 288 -1.86 18.87 31.21
N LEU A 289 -0.54 18.79 31.35
CA LEU A 289 0.17 17.81 32.18
C LEU A 289 0.06 18.11 33.68
N LYS A 290 -0.38 19.31 34.08
CA LYS A 290 -0.65 19.60 35.50
C LYS A 290 -1.96 18.96 35.95
N SER A 291 -3.00 19.05 35.12
CA SER A 291 -4.31 18.48 35.41
C SER A 291 -4.51 17.07 34.86
N ASN A 292 -3.60 16.59 34.00
CA ASN A 292 -3.69 15.34 33.26
C ASN A 292 -4.98 15.22 32.44
N LYS A 293 -5.36 16.30 31.75
CA LYS A 293 -6.59 16.38 30.94
C LYS A 293 -6.32 16.90 29.54
N VAL A 294 -7.03 16.34 28.56
CA VAL A 294 -7.15 16.96 27.24
C VAL A 294 -7.89 18.29 27.39
N ILE A 295 -7.26 19.37 26.95
CA ILE A 295 -7.81 20.73 26.97
C ILE A 295 -8.28 21.18 25.59
N LYS A 296 -7.85 20.51 24.51
CA LYS A 296 -8.24 20.82 23.14
C LYS A 296 -8.00 19.62 22.24
N GLU A 297 -8.94 19.35 21.33
CA GLU A 297 -8.72 18.55 20.13
C GLU A 297 -8.59 19.52 18.95
N ILE A 298 -7.53 19.38 18.16
CA ILE A 298 -7.27 20.19 16.96
C ILE A 298 -7.51 19.30 15.75
N ASP A 299 -8.51 19.63 14.94
CA ASP A 299 -8.75 18.93 13.68
C ASP A 299 -7.63 19.25 12.69
N VAL A 300 -7.11 18.21 12.05
CA VAL A 300 -6.09 18.27 10.99
C VAL A 300 -6.50 17.30 9.87
N HIS A 301 -5.58 17.00 8.96
CA HIS A 301 -5.85 16.11 7.82
C HIS A 301 -5.64 14.63 8.18
N LEU A 302 -5.71 13.75 7.17
CA LEU A 302 -5.63 12.31 7.37
C LEU A 302 -4.20 11.82 7.63
N HIS A 303 -4.10 10.88 8.58
CA HIS A 303 -2.88 10.26 9.06
C HIS A 303 -1.83 11.28 9.54
N PRO A 304 -2.15 12.09 10.57
CA PRO A 304 -1.16 12.93 11.22
C PRO A 304 -0.08 12.07 11.87
N SER A 305 1.12 12.09 11.29
CA SER A 305 2.26 11.25 11.65
C SER A 305 3.32 12.07 12.42
N GLY A 306 4.51 12.26 11.86
CA GLY A 306 5.62 12.96 12.52
C GLY A 306 5.33 14.44 12.80
N MET A 307 5.72 14.89 13.99
CA MET A 307 5.62 16.28 14.43
C MET A 307 6.98 16.80 14.88
N ILE A 308 7.24 18.09 14.65
CA ILE A 308 8.38 18.79 15.23
C ILE A 308 8.01 20.22 15.62
N PHE A 309 8.56 20.70 16.75
CA PHE A 309 8.45 22.11 17.11
C PHE A 309 9.35 22.98 16.23
N SER A 310 8.93 24.23 15.97
CA SER A 310 9.84 25.30 15.56
C SER A 310 10.94 25.50 16.61
N PRO A 311 12.12 26.07 16.25
CA PRO A 311 13.21 26.29 17.21
C PRO A 311 12.78 27.10 18.45
N ASP A 312 11.91 28.10 18.26
CA ASP A 312 11.34 28.95 19.30
C ASP A 312 10.13 28.34 20.04
N LYS A 313 9.72 27.11 19.66
CA LYS A 313 8.58 26.36 20.22
C LYS A 313 7.20 27.04 20.08
N THR A 314 7.08 28.07 19.25
CA THR A 314 5.79 28.76 19.02
C THR A 314 4.90 28.04 18.02
N GLN A 315 5.46 27.15 17.19
CA GLN A 315 4.74 26.40 16.18
C GLN A 315 5.09 24.91 16.23
N ILE A 316 4.17 24.07 15.74
CA ILE A 316 4.38 22.65 15.43
C ILE A 316 4.14 22.46 13.93
N TYR A 317 5.07 21.78 13.26
CA TYR A 317 4.88 21.27 11.91
C TYR A 317 4.49 19.80 12.02
N LEU A 318 3.36 19.42 11.40
CA LEU A 318 2.79 18.09 11.46
C LEU A 318 2.59 17.53 10.05
N ALA A 319 3.18 16.38 9.76
CA ALA A 319 3.01 15.68 8.49
C ALA A 319 1.68 14.91 8.47
N ASN A 320 0.88 15.03 7.41
CA ASN A 320 -0.38 14.31 7.25
C ASN A 320 -0.29 13.35 6.05
N ALA A 321 0.15 12.11 6.32
CA ALA A 321 0.64 11.19 5.31
C ALA A 321 -0.41 10.71 4.30
N ASN A 322 -1.69 10.76 4.65
CA ASN A 322 -2.79 10.35 3.76
C ASN A 322 -3.54 11.55 3.16
N SER A 323 -2.90 12.72 3.09
CA SER A 323 -3.47 13.94 2.49
C SER A 323 -2.50 14.80 1.68
N ASP A 324 -1.20 14.46 1.64
CA ASP A 324 -0.13 15.25 1.00
C ASP A 324 0.07 16.68 1.57
N LEU A 325 -0.37 16.90 2.81
CA LEU A 325 -0.31 18.21 3.48
C LEU A 325 0.51 18.16 4.77
N ILE A 326 1.00 19.33 5.17
CA ILE A 326 1.68 19.60 6.44
C ILE A 326 0.91 20.70 7.15
N SER A 327 0.38 20.41 8.33
CA SER A 327 -0.32 21.41 9.13
C SER A 327 0.68 22.18 10.01
N VAL A 328 0.55 23.51 10.03
CA VAL A 328 1.30 24.40 10.91
C VAL A 328 0.40 24.83 12.06
N ILE A 329 0.72 24.42 13.29
CA ILE A 329 -0.11 24.65 14.48
C ILE A 329 0.56 25.66 15.40
N ASP A 330 -0.16 26.69 15.85
CA ASP A 330 0.32 27.63 16.88
C ASP A 330 0.14 27.03 18.29
N THR A 331 1.22 27.00 19.07
CA THR A 331 1.26 26.36 20.41
C THR A 331 0.66 27.22 21.53
N ARG A 332 0.41 28.51 21.25
CA ARG A 332 -0.20 29.47 22.18
C ARG A 332 -1.73 29.43 22.03
N THR A 333 -2.24 29.45 20.80
CA THR A 333 -3.68 29.42 20.51
C THR A 333 -4.22 28.01 20.34
N ASN A 334 -3.35 26.99 20.17
CA ASN A 334 -3.73 25.61 19.88
C ASN A 334 -4.64 25.52 18.63
N ALA A 335 -4.22 26.15 17.54
CA ALA A 335 -5.00 26.21 16.29
C ALA A 335 -4.09 26.06 15.06
N VAL A 336 -4.63 25.48 13.99
CA VAL A 336 -3.96 25.43 12.68
C VAL A 336 -3.88 26.84 12.11
N LEU A 337 -2.68 27.30 11.80
CA LEU A 337 -2.39 28.59 11.16
C LEU A 337 -2.57 28.51 9.64
N LYS A 338 -2.01 27.46 9.04
CA LYS A 338 -2.02 27.19 7.61
C LYS A 338 -1.61 25.75 7.33
N ASP A 339 -1.92 25.27 6.14
CA ASP A 339 -1.35 24.05 5.59
C ASP A 339 -0.29 24.38 4.52
N LEU A 340 0.74 23.55 4.45
CA LEU A 340 1.75 23.55 3.40
C LEU A 340 1.60 22.28 2.57
N SER A 341 1.91 22.36 1.27
CA SER A 341 1.99 21.16 0.42
C SER A 341 3.45 20.79 0.17
N SER A 342 3.77 19.49 0.29
CA SER A 342 5.08 18.95 -0.12
C SER A 342 5.09 18.43 -1.54
N LYS A 343 3.99 18.58 -2.30
CA LYS A 343 3.91 18.15 -3.69
C LYS A 343 4.91 18.95 -4.55
N PRO A 344 5.71 18.29 -5.40
CA PRO A 344 6.58 18.96 -6.36
C PRO A 344 5.82 19.87 -7.35
N MET A 345 4.59 19.48 -7.71
CA MET A 345 3.71 20.19 -8.63
C MET A 345 2.27 20.11 -8.13
N ALA A 346 1.51 21.21 -8.25
CA ALA A 346 0.15 21.31 -7.73
C ALA A 346 -0.84 20.40 -8.48
N GLU A 347 -0.56 20.10 -9.75
CA GLU A 347 -1.38 19.28 -10.63
C GLU A 347 -1.27 17.78 -10.34
N LEU A 348 -0.33 17.36 -9.48
CA LEU A 348 -0.15 15.96 -9.16
C LEU A 348 -1.35 15.42 -8.36
N PRO A 349 -1.84 14.22 -8.71
CA PRO A 349 -2.76 13.46 -7.86
C PRO A 349 -2.18 13.20 -6.47
N PHE A 350 -3.01 12.59 -5.61
CA PHE A 350 -2.58 12.11 -4.31
C PHE A 350 -1.41 11.10 -4.42
N GLY A 351 -0.48 11.11 -3.48
CA GLY A 351 0.54 10.05 -3.35
C GLY A 351 1.95 10.53 -2.97
N SER A 352 2.15 11.78 -2.54
CA SER A 352 3.45 12.24 -2.04
C SER A 352 3.78 11.66 -0.65
N ALA A 353 2.76 11.46 0.19
CA ALA A 353 2.84 10.79 1.49
C ALA A 353 3.85 11.40 2.48
N PRO A 354 3.69 12.66 2.91
CA PRO A 354 4.56 13.28 3.92
C PRO A 354 4.37 12.60 5.28
N ASN A 355 5.38 11.89 5.78
CA ASN A 355 5.28 11.09 7.02
C ASN A 355 6.18 11.57 8.17
N SER A 356 7.23 12.34 7.86
CA SER A 356 8.21 12.83 8.82
C SER A 356 8.71 14.22 8.41
N VAL A 357 9.01 15.06 9.40
CA VAL A 357 9.43 16.44 9.21
C VAL A 357 10.57 16.81 10.15
N THR A 358 11.50 17.63 9.66
CA THR A 358 12.50 18.29 10.50
C THR A 358 12.71 19.74 10.05
N VAL A 359 13.13 20.63 10.95
CA VAL A 359 13.25 22.07 10.71
C VAL A 359 14.69 22.53 10.91
N SER A 360 15.17 23.44 10.06
CA SER A 360 16.50 24.03 10.20
C SER A 360 16.64 24.81 11.51
N PRO A 361 17.85 24.92 12.10
CA PRO A 361 18.05 25.64 13.36
C PRO A 361 17.64 27.11 13.32
N ASP A 362 17.70 27.74 12.14
CA ASP A 362 17.26 29.12 11.91
C ASP A 362 15.75 29.28 11.74
N GLY A 363 14.99 28.18 11.72
CA GLY A 363 13.53 28.17 11.60
C GLY A 363 12.99 28.55 10.22
N LYS A 364 13.83 28.59 9.17
CA LYS A 364 13.42 29.07 7.83
C LYS A 364 13.10 27.96 6.83
N THR A 365 13.65 26.76 7.04
CA THR A 365 13.54 25.65 6.10
C THR A 365 12.94 24.43 6.78
N LEU A 366 11.91 23.86 6.16
CA LEU A 366 11.31 22.59 6.55
C LEU A 366 11.76 21.50 5.57
N PHE A 367 12.26 20.38 6.10
CA PHE A 367 12.58 19.19 5.33
C PHE A 367 11.50 18.14 5.58
N VAL A 368 10.86 17.67 4.52
CA VAL A 368 9.71 16.76 4.61
C VAL A 368 10.02 15.46 3.88
N ALA A 369 9.98 14.32 4.58
CA ALA A 369 10.10 13.01 3.96
C ALA A 369 8.81 12.65 3.23
N ASN A 370 8.87 12.60 1.90
CA ASN A 370 7.76 12.17 1.05
C ASN A 370 7.95 10.69 0.69
N GLY A 371 7.36 9.82 1.50
CA GLY A 371 7.49 8.37 1.38
C GLY A 371 7.13 7.86 -0.02
N GLY A 372 6.01 8.35 -0.57
CA GLY A 372 5.52 7.89 -1.87
C GLY A 372 6.33 8.39 -3.08
N ASN A 373 7.15 9.43 -2.90
CA ASN A 373 7.94 10.00 -3.99
C ASN A 373 9.45 9.71 -3.91
N ASN A 374 9.93 9.06 -2.85
CA ASN A 374 11.35 8.75 -2.64
C ASN A 374 12.27 9.98 -2.63
N HIS A 375 11.80 11.06 -1.98
CA HIS A 375 12.59 12.27 -1.80
C HIS A 375 12.27 13.02 -0.50
N ILE A 376 13.16 13.93 -0.12
CA ILE A 376 12.90 14.98 0.86
C ILE A 376 12.51 16.26 0.11
N ALA A 377 11.32 16.81 0.38
CA ALA A 377 10.95 18.14 -0.07
C ALA A 377 11.57 19.21 0.85
N VAL A 378 12.25 20.19 0.26
CA VAL A 378 12.84 21.34 0.95
C VAL A 378 11.90 22.52 0.81
N ILE A 379 11.21 22.91 1.88
CA ILE A 379 10.16 23.94 1.87
C ILE A 379 10.67 25.20 2.57
N ASP A 380 10.49 26.34 1.92
CA ASP A 380 10.64 27.64 2.56
C ASP A 380 9.42 27.95 3.43
N ILE A 381 9.61 28.07 4.74
CA ILE A 381 8.49 28.21 5.69
C ILE A 381 7.74 29.53 5.49
N THR A 382 8.46 30.60 5.16
CA THR A 382 7.90 31.95 5.01
C THR A 382 6.95 32.00 3.82
N SER A 383 7.41 31.59 2.64
CA SER A 383 6.58 31.57 1.42
C SER A 383 5.66 30.36 1.32
N GLY A 384 5.95 29.28 2.06
CA GLY A 384 5.26 28.00 1.97
C GLY A 384 5.52 27.20 0.68
N LYS A 385 6.55 27.59 -0.10
CA LYS A 385 6.86 26.98 -1.40
C LYS A 385 7.97 25.94 -1.30
N VAL A 386 7.87 24.88 -2.10
CA VAL A 386 8.96 23.93 -2.32
C VAL A 386 10.10 24.63 -3.07
N LYS A 387 11.29 24.69 -2.46
CA LYS A 387 12.54 25.22 -3.05
C LYS A 387 13.25 24.21 -3.93
N GLY A 388 13.12 22.93 -3.60
CA GLY A 388 13.75 21.83 -4.31
C GLY A 388 13.54 20.49 -3.60
N LEU A 389 14.08 19.44 -4.19
CA LEU A 389 13.92 18.06 -3.75
C LEU A 389 15.28 17.39 -3.58
N ILE A 390 15.40 16.47 -2.62
CA ILE A 390 16.59 15.65 -2.39
C ILE A 390 16.22 14.19 -2.58
N PRO A 391 16.75 13.46 -3.58
CA PRO A 391 16.39 12.07 -3.81
C PRO A 391 16.93 11.17 -2.69
N THR A 392 16.17 10.14 -2.33
CA THR A 392 16.50 9.20 -1.24
C THR A 392 16.42 7.75 -1.72
N GLY A 393 16.59 6.82 -0.78
CA GLY A 393 16.18 5.43 -0.99
C GLY A 393 14.65 5.31 -1.10
N TRP A 394 14.20 4.08 -1.32
CA TRP A 394 12.79 3.72 -1.41
C TRP A 394 12.07 3.90 -0.08
N TYR A 395 11.04 4.75 -0.14
CA TYR A 395 10.15 5.10 0.97
C TYR A 395 10.90 5.70 2.17
N PRO A 396 11.32 6.99 2.11
CA PRO A 396 11.87 7.68 3.27
C PRO A 396 10.80 7.75 4.37
N GLY A 397 11.04 7.04 5.47
CA GLY A 397 10.09 6.87 6.57
C GLY A 397 10.36 7.77 7.78
N ALA A 398 11.57 8.31 7.88
CA ALA A 398 11.96 9.26 8.92
C ALA A 398 13.15 10.11 8.46
N VAL A 399 13.19 11.37 8.89
CA VAL A 399 14.28 12.31 8.60
C VAL A 399 14.61 13.14 9.84
N ILE A 400 15.91 13.27 10.15
CA ILE A 400 16.41 14.18 11.18
C ILE A 400 17.60 14.99 10.67
N LEU A 401 17.87 16.10 11.35
CA LEU A 401 18.97 17.01 11.04
C LEU A 401 20.00 16.98 12.16
N SER A 402 21.29 17.14 11.83
CA SER A 402 22.32 17.41 12.83
C SER A 402 22.08 18.74 13.53
N SER A 403 22.57 18.89 14.76
CA SER A 403 22.36 20.08 15.59
C SER A 403 22.89 21.38 14.96
N ASP A 404 23.96 21.27 14.17
CA ASP A 404 24.54 22.39 13.39
C ASP A 404 23.77 22.71 12.10
N GLY A 405 22.81 21.86 11.71
CA GLY A 405 22.01 22.03 10.51
C GLY A 405 22.68 21.61 9.20
N ASN A 406 23.84 20.97 9.24
CA ASN A 406 24.64 20.69 8.03
C ASN A 406 24.45 19.29 7.43
N LYS A 407 23.87 18.34 8.17
CA LYS A 407 23.67 16.95 7.72
C LYS A 407 22.23 16.49 7.97
N LEU A 408 21.65 15.83 6.97
CA LEU A 408 20.41 15.07 7.04
C LEU A 408 20.73 13.58 7.16
N PHE A 409 19.96 12.90 8.01
CA PHE A 409 19.93 11.45 8.11
C PHE A 409 18.52 10.99 7.78
N VAL A 410 18.39 10.06 6.84
CA VAL A 410 17.10 9.58 6.34
C VAL A 410 17.02 8.07 6.46
N ALA A 411 16.04 7.55 7.19
CA ALA A 411 15.74 6.11 7.18
C ALA A 411 14.82 5.80 6.00
N ASN A 412 15.30 4.99 5.07
CA ASN A 412 14.53 4.50 3.93
C ASN A 412 13.94 3.13 4.30
N THR A 413 12.63 3.08 4.54
CA THR A 413 11.93 1.90 5.05
C THR A 413 12.04 0.70 4.12
N LYS A 414 12.11 0.93 2.80
CA LYS A 414 12.29 -0.11 1.78
C LYS A 414 13.70 -0.11 1.15
N GLY A 415 14.62 0.67 1.72
CA GLY A 415 16.04 0.75 1.33
C GLY A 415 16.24 1.03 -0.15
N ASP A 416 16.86 0.11 -0.88
CA ASP A 416 17.18 0.33 -2.30
C ASP A 416 16.30 -0.51 -3.26
N GLY A 417 15.26 -1.17 -2.75
CA GLY A 417 14.52 -2.18 -3.50
C GLY A 417 14.74 -3.61 -3.00
N SER A 418 14.41 -4.58 -3.85
CA SER A 418 14.77 -5.98 -3.66
C SER A 418 16.28 -6.14 -3.45
N PRO A 419 16.70 -7.13 -2.64
CA PRO A 419 18.03 -7.11 -2.02
C PRO A 419 19.18 -7.04 -3.02
N GLN A 420 20.30 -6.47 -2.56
CA GLN A 420 21.58 -6.56 -3.24
C GLN A 420 21.96 -8.02 -3.45
N THR A 421 22.47 -8.34 -4.65
CA THR A 421 23.08 -9.62 -5.02
C THR A 421 23.98 -10.14 -3.89
N GLY A 422 23.78 -11.39 -3.46
CA GLY A 422 24.63 -12.04 -2.44
C GLY A 422 23.90 -12.76 -1.31
N LEU A 423 22.56 -12.63 -1.20
CA LEU A 423 21.79 -13.35 -0.18
C LEU A 423 21.31 -14.74 -0.62
N ARG A 424 21.27 -15.07 -1.93
CA ARG A 424 20.74 -16.35 -2.43
C ARG A 424 21.37 -16.73 -3.77
N GLU A 425 21.71 -18.02 -3.96
CA GLU A 425 22.27 -18.55 -5.21
C GLU A 425 21.16 -18.89 -6.25
N ASN A 426 19.91 -19.17 -5.82
CA ASN A 426 18.88 -19.82 -6.67
C ASN A 426 17.47 -19.17 -6.61
N GLY A 427 17.32 -17.89 -6.22
CA GLY A 427 16.03 -17.17 -6.25
C GLY A 427 15.82 -16.16 -5.12
N ILE A 428 14.93 -15.19 -5.30
CA ILE A 428 14.62 -14.04 -4.41
C ILE A 428 13.19 -14.19 -3.87
N ASN A 429 12.94 -13.71 -2.64
CA ASN A 429 11.62 -13.72 -1.99
C ASN A 429 11.18 -12.28 -1.65
N SER A 430 9.87 -12.01 -1.71
CA SER A 430 9.28 -10.69 -1.48
C SER A 430 9.56 -10.08 -0.09
N HIS A 431 9.80 -10.91 0.93
CA HIS A 431 10.10 -10.54 2.32
C HIS A 431 11.60 -10.44 2.64
N ASP A 432 12.47 -10.56 1.63
CA ASP A 432 13.88 -10.20 1.78
C ASP A 432 14.03 -8.66 1.87
N HIS A 433 13.56 -8.09 2.99
CA HIS A 433 13.60 -6.65 3.20
C HIS A 433 15.04 -6.18 3.45
N SER A 434 15.47 -5.19 2.68
CA SER A 434 16.69 -4.43 2.92
C SER A 434 16.33 -2.98 3.08
N GLY A 435 16.46 -2.46 4.29
CA GLY A 435 16.34 -1.04 4.59
C GLY A 435 17.65 -0.31 4.37
N SER A 436 17.64 1.02 4.45
CA SER A 436 18.88 1.79 4.43
C SER A 436 18.79 3.09 5.21
N VAL A 437 19.95 3.68 5.51
CA VAL A 437 20.06 5.07 5.97
C VAL A 437 20.88 5.87 4.98
N SER A 438 20.35 7.01 4.54
CA SER A 438 21.09 7.99 3.73
C SER A 438 21.70 9.09 4.61
N PHE A 439 22.98 9.36 4.40
CA PHE A 439 23.79 10.40 5.04
C PHE A 439 24.03 11.51 4.01
N ILE A 440 23.33 12.63 4.16
CA ILE A 440 23.26 13.67 3.13
C ILE A 440 23.72 15.00 3.71
N SER A 441 24.74 15.64 3.12
CA SER A 441 25.03 17.04 3.43
C SER A 441 23.88 17.92 2.96
N VAL A 442 23.42 18.83 3.81
CA VAL A 442 22.37 19.79 3.43
C VAL A 442 22.85 20.58 2.20
N PRO A 443 22.11 20.51 1.08
CA PRO A 443 22.60 21.06 -0.16
C PRO A 443 22.54 22.59 -0.14
N ASN A 444 23.58 23.22 -0.71
CA ASN A 444 23.48 24.61 -1.15
C ASN A 444 22.52 24.72 -2.36
N SER A 445 22.27 25.93 -2.84
CA SER A 445 21.34 26.15 -3.96
C SER A 445 21.73 25.40 -5.24
N GLU A 446 23.02 25.24 -5.54
CA GLU A 446 23.47 24.55 -6.75
C GLU A 446 23.24 23.04 -6.65
N ASN A 447 23.67 22.42 -5.55
CA ASN A 447 23.47 20.99 -5.29
C ASN A 447 21.98 20.64 -5.21
N LEU A 448 21.16 21.51 -4.60
CA LEU A 448 19.72 21.32 -4.54
C LEU A 448 19.11 21.28 -5.95
N ARG A 449 19.76 21.89 -6.95
CA ARG A 449 19.26 21.95 -8.34
C ARG A 449 19.44 20.64 -9.04
N GLU A 450 20.65 20.11 -8.90
CA GLU A 450 21.01 18.80 -9.40
C GLU A 450 20.12 17.73 -8.75
N TYR A 451 20.02 17.74 -7.42
CA TYR A 451 19.14 16.85 -6.68
C TYR A 451 17.67 16.96 -7.09
N THR A 452 17.19 18.16 -7.36
CA THR A 452 15.79 18.35 -7.81
C THR A 452 15.56 17.72 -9.19
N ILE A 453 16.50 17.86 -10.13
CA ILE A 453 16.40 17.23 -11.47
C ILE A 453 16.43 15.70 -11.31
N ARG A 454 17.32 15.20 -10.46
CA ARG A 454 17.48 13.77 -10.18
C ARG A 454 16.20 13.19 -9.58
N ALA A 455 15.69 13.78 -8.50
CA ALA A 455 14.43 13.39 -7.86
C ALA A 455 13.23 13.42 -8.82
N ALA A 456 13.10 14.46 -9.65
CA ALA A 456 12.04 14.54 -10.65
C ALA A 456 12.12 13.43 -11.69
N THR A 457 13.34 13.08 -12.11
CA THR A 457 13.58 12.01 -13.07
C THR A 457 13.27 10.65 -12.46
N THR A 458 13.68 10.41 -11.21
CA THR A 458 13.51 9.11 -10.56
C THR A 458 12.09 8.81 -10.12
N MET A 459 11.33 9.83 -9.74
CA MET A 459 9.88 9.71 -9.53
C MET A 459 9.07 9.72 -10.84
N ARG A 460 9.76 9.82 -12.00
CA ARG A 460 9.18 9.83 -13.35
C ARG A 460 8.22 10.98 -13.64
N LEU A 461 8.46 12.14 -13.04
CA LEU A 461 7.68 13.35 -13.26
C LEU A 461 7.62 13.80 -14.74
N PRO A 462 8.67 13.63 -15.59
CA PRO A 462 8.57 13.92 -17.02
C PRO A 462 7.44 13.15 -17.73
N LYS A 463 7.22 11.88 -17.37
CA LYS A 463 6.12 11.07 -17.93
C LYS A 463 4.75 11.62 -17.55
N ILE A 464 4.58 12.00 -16.29
CA ILE A 464 3.36 12.65 -15.78
C ILE A 464 3.10 13.96 -16.53
N THR A 465 4.10 14.84 -16.62
CA THR A 465 3.92 16.15 -17.27
C THR A 465 3.61 16.00 -18.75
N GLN A 466 4.18 15.01 -19.43
CA GLN A 466 3.84 14.68 -20.81
C GLN A 466 2.38 14.22 -20.94
N SER A 467 1.89 13.37 -20.04
CA SER A 467 0.51 12.87 -20.10
C SER A 467 -0.53 13.96 -19.85
N LEU A 468 -0.24 14.92 -18.97
CA LEU A 468 -1.08 16.09 -18.69
C LEU A 468 -1.19 17.06 -19.87
N ARG A 469 -0.26 17.01 -20.83
CA ARG A 469 -0.15 17.95 -21.97
C ARG A 469 -0.52 17.35 -23.30
N LEU A 470 -1.05 16.13 -23.31
CA LEU A 470 -1.44 15.47 -24.56
C LEU A 470 -2.51 16.28 -25.29
N GLU A 471 -2.22 16.62 -26.54
CA GLU A 471 -3.19 17.26 -27.41
C GLU A 471 -4.35 16.31 -27.71
N ARG A 472 -5.54 16.90 -27.80
CA ARG A 472 -6.73 16.16 -28.20
C ARG A 472 -6.62 15.75 -29.66
N VAL A 473 -6.85 14.46 -29.93
CA VAL A 473 -6.92 13.91 -31.29
C VAL A 473 -8.37 13.85 -31.79
N ASN A 474 -8.53 13.69 -33.11
CA ASN A 474 -9.82 13.34 -33.71
C ASN A 474 -10.32 12.02 -33.12
N GLU A 475 -11.65 11.86 -33.02
CA GLU A 475 -12.24 10.69 -32.38
C GLU A 475 -11.77 9.40 -33.06
N ARG A 476 -11.12 8.53 -32.27
CA ARG A 476 -10.53 7.27 -32.73
C ARG A 476 -10.87 6.17 -31.74
N ILE A 477 -11.33 5.04 -32.26
CA ILE A 477 -11.60 3.85 -31.46
C ILE A 477 -10.32 3.00 -31.39
N VAL A 478 -9.87 2.67 -30.18
CA VAL A 478 -8.65 1.89 -29.89
C VAL A 478 -8.90 0.95 -28.70
N PRO A 479 -8.12 -0.12 -28.49
CA PRO A 479 -8.30 -0.97 -27.31
C PRO A 479 -8.11 -0.24 -25.99
N VAL A 480 -6.98 0.47 -25.84
CA VAL A 480 -6.65 1.25 -24.64
C VAL A 480 -6.40 2.69 -25.06
N PRO A 481 -7.31 3.63 -24.74
CA PRO A 481 -7.11 5.06 -25.00
C PRO A 481 -5.87 5.57 -24.26
N THR A 482 -5.01 6.34 -24.93
CA THR A 482 -3.87 7.01 -24.27
C THR A 482 -3.85 8.51 -24.52
N ARG A 483 -4.71 9.02 -25.40
CA ARG A 483 -4.83 10.43 -25.72
C ARG A 483 -6.28 10.92 -25.61
N PRO A 484 -6.49 12.19 -25.20
CA PRO A 484 -7.84 12.76 -25.22
C PRO A 484 -8.47 12.68 -26.62
N GLY A 485 -9.72 12.24 -26.70
CA GLY A 485 -10.43 12.03 -27.97
C GLY A 485 -10.46 10.57 -28.43
N GLU A 486 -9.54 9.73 -27.96
CA GLU A 486 -9.63 8.28 -28.15
C GLU A 486 -10.73 7.67 -27.28
N LYS A 487 -11.36 6.59 -27.76
CA LYS A 487 -12.37 5.81 -27.02
C LYS A 487 -12.02 4.32 -27.07
N SER A 488 -12.30 3.61 -25.98
CA SER A 488 -12.04 2.18 -25.93
C SER A 488 -13.00 1.39 -26.83
N VAL A 489 -12.53 0.28 -27.40
CA VAL A 489 -13.40 -0.78 -27.97
C VAL A 489 -14.17 -1.52 -26.87
N PHE A 490 -13.67 -1.46 -25.62
CA PHE A 490 -14.27 -2.15 -24.49
C PHE A 490 -15.27 -1.27 -23.77
N LYS A 491 -16.36 -1.88 -23.31
CA LYS A 491 -17.36 -1.27 -22.41
C LYS A 491 -17.38 -1.94 -21.04
N HIS A 492 -16.84 -3.16 -20.96
CA HIS A 492 -16.86 -4.01 -19.78
C HIS A 492 -15.44 -4.45 -19.43
N VAL A 493 -15.11 -4.39 -18.15
CA VAL A 493 -13.88 -4.93 -17.59
C VAL A 493 -14.24 -5.92 -16.50
N LEU A 494 -13.70 -7.14 -16.59
CA LEU A 494 -13.67 -8.11 -15.51
C LEU A 494 -12.25 -8.16 -14.94
N TYR A 495 -12.08 -7.69 -13.71
CA TYR A 495 -10.81 -7.70 -13.01
C TYR A 495 -10.82 -8.80 -11.95
N ILE A 496 -9.93 -9.79 -12.09
CA ILE A 496 -9.85 -10.97 -11.23
C ILE A 496 -8.56 -10.90 -10.40
N ILE A 497 -8.73 -10.86 -9.09
CA ILE A 497 -7.68 -10.94 -8.09
C ILE A 497 -7.59 -12.40 -7.61
N LYS A 498 -6.36 -12.86 -7.37
CA LYS A 498 -5.99 -14.23 -6.96
C LYS A 498 -4.96 -14.19 -5.82
N GLU A 499 -4.62 -15.36 -5.27
CA GLU A 499 -3.73 -15.54 -4.12
C GLU A 499 -2.78 -16.73 -4.31
N ASN A 500 -1.56 -16.80 -3.82
CA ASN A 500 -0.47 -15.86 -4.02
C ASN A 500 0.58 -16.66 -4.78
N ARG A 501 1.07 -16.22 -5.93
CA ARG A 501 2.10 -16.98 -6.66
C ARG A 501 3.12 -16.08 -7.32
N THR A 502 4.38 -16.50 -7.27
CA THR A 502 5.39 -15.93 -8.16
C THR A 502 5.25 -16.46 -9.57
N TYR A 503 5.80 -15.72 -10.53
CA TYR A 503 5.84 -16.14 -11.94
C TYR A 503 6.47 -17.53 -12.08
N ASP A 504 7.64 -17.77 -11.49
CA ASP A 504 8.32 -19.07 -11.65
C ASP A 504 7.58 -20.24 -11.02
N GLN A 505 6.82 -20.01 -9.93
CA GLN A 505 6.04 -21.06 -9.28
C GLN A 505 4.94 -21.63 -10.16
N LEU A 506 4.45 -20.86 -11.14
CA LEU A 506 3.35 -21.28 -12.03
C LEU A 506 3.78 -21.38 -13.50
N PHE A 507 4.47 -20.38 -14.04
CA PHE A 507 4.89 -20.28 -15.45
C PHE A 507 6.39 -20.53 -15.68
N GLY A 508 7.15 -20.95 -14.66
CA GLY A 508 8.57 -21.27 -14.81
C GLY A 508 8.87 -22.37 -15.84
N ASP A 509 7.88 -23.23 -16.16
CA ASP A 509 7.96 -24.30 -17.15
C ASP A 509 7.50 -23.88 -18.57
N LEU A 510 7.15 -22.61 -18.80
CA LEU A 510 6.85 -22.08 -20.14
C LEU A 510 8.14 -21.62 -20.84
N PRO A 511 8.65 -22.36 -21.84
CA PRO A 511 9.97 -22.09 -22.44
C PRO A 511 10.05 -20.78 -23.24
N GLN A 512 8.91 -20.21 -23.63
CA GLN A 512 8.86 -18.95 -24.38
C GLN A 512 9.12 -17.72 -23.50
N GLY A 513 8.84 -17.79 -22.19
CA GLY A 513 9.06 -16.69 -21.26
C GLY A 513 10.39 -16.81 -20.51
N LYS A 514 10.71 -15.80 -19.71
CA LYS A 514 11.84 -15.84 -18.78
C LYS A 514 11.45 -16.60 -17.52
N GLY A 515 11.34 -17.92 -17.60
CA GLY A 515 10.99 -18.78 -16.45
C GLY A 515 12.13 -19.68 -15.99
N ASP A 516 12.17 -20.00 -14.70
CA ASP A 516 13.01 -21.08 -14.15
C ASP A 516 12.16 -22.30 -13.76
N SER A 517 12.17 -23.32 -14.61
CA SER A 517 11.42 -24.57 -14.40
C SER A 517 11.81 -25.33 -13.12
N SER A 518 12.99 -25.07 -12.55
CA SER A 518 13.41 -25.68 -11.29
C SER A 518 12.55 -25.19 -10.11
N LEU A 519 12.06 -23.95 -10.18
CA LEU A 519 11.22 -23.31 -9.17
C LEU A 519 9.72 -23.59 -9.36
N THR A 520 9.30 -24.19 -10.46
CA THR A 520 7.87 -24.43 -10.75
C THR A 520 7.22 -25.41 -9.78
N HIS A 521 6.20 -24.94 -9.07
CA HIS A 521 5.33 -25.74 -8.22
C HIS A 521 4.17 -26.30 -9.05
N PHE A 522 3.33 -25.42 -9.57
CA PHE A 522 2.03 -25.78 -10.14
C PHE A 522 2.04 -25.62 -11.66
N GLY A 523 2.91 -26.37 -12.33
CA GLY A 523 3.05 -26.36 -13.80
C GLY A 523 1.82 -26.93 -14.52
N ARG A 524 1.90 -27.08 -15.84
CA ARG A 524 0.75 -27.35 -16.74
C ARG A 524 -0.21 -28.46 -16.31
N LYS A 525 0.27 -29.51 -15.66
CA LYS A 525 -0.58 -30.60 -15.17
C LYS A 525 -1.59 -30.12 -14.11
N VAL A 526 -1.19 -29.17 -13.27
CA VAL A 526 -2.05 -28.60 -12.22
C VAL A 526 -2.87 -27.44 -12.77
N THR A 527 -2.27 -26.60 -13.62
CA THR A 527 -2.86 -25.34 -14.10
C THR A 527 -3.03 -25.29 -15.62
N PRO A 528 -3.73 -26.26 -16.25
CA PRO A 528 -3.85 -26.32 -17.71
C PRO A 528 -4.51 -25.06 -18.31
N ASN A 529 -5.46 -24.42 -17.62
CA ASN A 529 -6.12 -23.21 -18.13
C ASN A 529 -5.21 -21.98 -18.08
N HIS A 530 -4.52 -21.70 -16.97
CA HIS A 530 -3.59 -20.58 -16.90
C HIS A 530 -2.53 -20.66 -18.00
N HIS A 531 -1.98 -21.86 -18.18
CA HIS A 531 -1.01 -22.17 -19.21
C HIS A 531 -1.55 -21.95 -20.62
N ALA A 532 -2.74 -22.50 -20.92
CA ALA A 532 -3.37 -22.33 -22.22
C ALA A 532 -3.77 -20.87 -22.48
N LEU A 533 -4.19 -20.13 -21.46
CA LEU A 533 -4.52 -18.71 -21.59
C LEU A 533 -3.26 -17.89 -21.90
N ALA A 534 -2.15 -18.13 -21.20
CA ALA A 534 -0.89 -17.45 -21.49
C ALA A 534 -0.37 -17.72 -22.91
N GLU A 535 -0.51 -18.95 -23.42
CA GLU A 535 -0.11 -19.32 -24.78
C GLU A 535 -1.07 -18.78 -25.86
N ASN A 536 -2.37 -18.86 -25.61
CA ASN A 536 -3.38 -18.41 -26.58
C ASN A 536 -3.48 -16.90 -26.67
N PHE A 537 -3.06 -16.17 -25.63
CA PHE A 537 -3.09 -14.72 -25.57
C PHE A 537 -1.66 -14.19 -25.51
N VAL A 538 -1.32 -13.44 -24.47
CA VAL A 538 0.05 -12.97 -24.23
C VAL A 538 0.60 -13.64 -22.97
N LEU A 539 1.88 -14.01 -23.02
CA LEU A 539 2.64 -14.34 -21.82
C LEU A 539 3.30 -13.07 -21.30
N LEU A 540 3.00 -12.71 -20.04
CA LEU A 540 3.58 -11.55 -19.37
C LEU A 540 4.71 -12.02 -18.45
N ASP A 541 5.98 -11.86 -18.88
CA ASP A 541 7.14 -12.39 -18.16
C ASP A 541 7.88 -11.37 -17.27
N ASN A 542 7.35 -10.14 -17.20
CA ASN A 542 7.92 -9.00 -16.48
C ASN A 542 6.82 -8.20 -15.73
N THR A 543 5.95 -8.90 -15.01
CA THR A 543 4.85 -8.30 -14.22
C THR A 543 5.06 -8.52 -12.72
N TYR A 544 4.80 -7.50 -11.88
CA TYR A 544 5.10 -7.52 -10.44
C TYR A 544 3.90 -7.17 -9.56
N CYS A 545 3.78 -7.82 -8.40
CA CYS A 545 3.00 -7.29 -7.29
C CYS A 545 3.77 -6.11 -6.68
N ASN A 546 3.04 -5.04 -6.33
CA ASN A 546 3.60 -3.96 -5.53
C ASN A 546 3.57 -4.31 -4.03
N GLY A 547 2.50 -5.00 -3.62
CA GLY A 547 2.35 -5.61 -2.29
C GLY A 547 3.21 -6.86 -2.15
N VAL A 548 3.42 -7.26 -0.89
CA VAL A 548 4.17 -8.47 -0.55
C VAL A 548 3.38 -9.45 0.31
N LEU A 549 2.22 -9.03 0.83
CA LEU A 549 1.28 -9.81 1.65
C LEU A 549 -0.15 -9.25 1.49
N SER A 550 -1.21 -9.97 1.86
CA SER A 550 -2.58 -9.57 1.52
C SER A 550 -3.01 -8.25 2.14
N ALA A 551 -2.47 -7.91 3.33
CA ALA A 551 -2.77 -6.63 3.99
C ALA A 551 -2.36 -5.40 3.17
N ASP A 552 -1.36 -5.51 2.29
CA ASP A 552 -0.94 -4.43 1.40
C ASP A 552 -1.24 -4.73 -0.09
N GLY A 553 -1.24 -6.01 -0.48
CA GLY A 553 -1.61 -6.49 -1.81
C GLY A 553 -3.00 -6.07 -2.26
N HIS A 554 -4.02 -6.31 -1.43
CA HIS A 554 -5.39 -5.89 -1.74
C HIS A 554 -5.57 -4.37 -1.82
N GLN A 555 -4.79 -3.60 -1.05
CA GLN A 555 -4.84 -2.14 -1.17
C GLN A 555 -4.22 -1.70 -2.50
N TRP A 556 -3.12 -2.32 -2.93
CA TRP A 556 -2.53 -2.06 -4.25
C TRP A 556 -3.44 -2.43 -5.42
N THR A 557 -4.16 -3.55 -5.35
CA THR A 557 -5.09 -3.98 -6.40
C THR A 557 -6.35 -3.11 -6.46
N ASN A 558 -6.80 -2.53 -5.34
CA ASN A 558 -8.06 -1.78 -5.30
C ASN A 558 -7.88 -0.26 -5.38
N GLU A 559 -6.80 0.27 -4.83
CA GLU A 559 -6.57 1.70 -4.63
C GLU A 559 -5.34 2.20 -5.40
N GLY A 560 -4.50 1.27 -5.88
CA GLY A 560 -3.24 1.62 -6.52
C GLY A 560 -2.25 2.30 -5.58
N TYR A 561 -2.43 2.15 -4.26
CA TYR A 561 -1.63 2.81 -3.24
C TYR A 561 -1.71 2.06 -1.90
N VAL A 562 -0.69 2.24 -1.04
CA VAL A 562 -0.69 1.77 0.35
C VAL A 562 -0.32 2.93 1.26
N THR A 563 -1.10 3.11 2.32
CA THR A 563 -0.92 4.22 3.27
C THR A 563 0.30 4.03 4.18
N ASP A 564 0.82 5.14 4.71
CA ASP A 564 1.92 5.13 5.69
C ASP A 564 1.61 4.30 6.95
N TYR A 565 0.33 4.21 7.29
CA TYR A 565 -0.20 3.36 8.34
C TYR A 565 0.20 1.88 8.12
N ILE A 566 0.04 1.38 6.91
CA ILE A 566 0.38 0.00 6.53
C ILE A 566 1.88 -0.16 6.29
N GLU A 567 2.52 0.80 5.63
CA GLU A 567 3.97 0.74 5.32
C GLU A 567 4.85 0.60 6.58
N LYS A 568 4.39 1.14 7.71
CA LYS A 568 5.07 1.07 9.01
C LYS A 568 4.59 -0.09 9.91
N SER A 569 3.61 -0.88 9.47
CA SER A 569 3.00 -1.96 10.26
C SER A 569 3.73 -3.32 10.18
N PHE A 570 4.77 -3.44 9.34
CA PHE A 570 5.58 -4.66 9.15
C PHE A 570 6.34 -5.16 10.39
N GLY A 571 6.26 -4.46 11.52
CA GLY A 571 6.69 -4.95 12.85
C GLY A 571 5.71 -5.92 13.51
N GLY A 572 4.61 -6.28 12.84
CA GLY A 572 3.71 -7.38 13.23
C GLY A 572 2.21 -7.09 13.14
N PHE A 573 1.76 -6.06 12.42
CA PHE A 573 0.33 -5.77 12.16
C PHE A 573 -0.54 -5.84 13.43
N VAL A 574 -0.02 -5.23 14.50
CA VAL A 574 -0.54 -5.39 15.86
C VAL A 574 -1.90 -4.71 16.01
N ARG A 575 -2.10 -3.57 15.34
CA ARG A 575 -3.38 -2.87 15.35
C ARG A 575 -4.44 -3.63 14.55
N SER A 576 -4.17 -3.89 13.27
CA SER A 576 -5.07 -4.60 12.35
C SER A 576 -4.31 -5.24 11.19
N TYR A 577 -5.00 -6.11 10.46
CA TYR A 577 -4.54 -6.75 9.23
C TYR A 577 -5.65 -6.58 8.17
N PRO A 578 -5.67 -5.45 7.43
CA PRO A 578 -6.88 -4.92 6.77
C PRO A 578 -7.29 -5.60 5.45
N TYR A 579 -7.19 -6.91 5.37
CA TYR A 579 -7.40 -7.63 4.11
C TYR A 579 -8.89 -7.70 3.69
N GLU A 580 -9.85 -7.75 4.63
CA GLU A 580 -11.30 -7.81 4.30
C GLU A 580 -11.96 -6.43 4.21
N GLY A 581 -11.16 -5.36 4.12
CA GLY A 581 -11.67 -4.00 4.26
C GLY A 581 -12.24 -3.72 5.66
N ASP A 582 -11.60 -4.28 6.70
CA ASP A 582 -12.02 -4.19 8.10
C ASP A 582 -11.19 -3.20 8.95
N ASP A 583 -10.38 -2.35 8.31
CA ASP A 583 -9.76 -1.18 8.94
C ASP A 583 -9.87 0.07 8.06
N ALA A 584 -10.71 1.01 8.48
CA ALA A 584 -10.90 2.27 7.75
C ALA A 584 -9.68 3.21 7.76
N LEU A 585 -8.65 2.94 8.58
CA LEU A 585 -7.35 3.63 8.52
C LEU A 585 -6.40 3.05 7.46
N ALA A 586 -6.70 1.88 6.89
CA ALA A 586 -5.86 1.31 5.84
C ALA A 586 -6.02 2.06 4.51
N PHE A 587 -7.23 2.58 4.25
CA PHE A 587 -7.64 3.11 2.96
C PHE A 587 -7.04 4.48 2.64
N ALA A 588 -6.59 4.63 1.40
CA ALA A 588 -6.10 5.83 0.78
C ALA A 588 -7.21 6.88 0.63
N SER A 589 -6.88 8.14 0.85
CA SER A 589 -7.84 9.25 0.68
C SER A 589 -8.31 9.46 -0.77
N SER A 590 -7.62 8.87 -1.75
CA SER A 590 -8.04 8.86 -3.15
C SER A 590 -9.25 7.98 -3.44
N GLY A 591 -9.58 7.07 -2.52
CA GLY A 591 -10.62 6.05 -2.67
C GLY A 591 -10.23 4.90 -3.59
N PHE A 592 -11.21 4.04 -3.83
CA PHE A 592 -11.04 2.79 -4.57
C PHE A 592 -11.38 2.95 -6.05
N ILE A 593 -10.97 1.97 -6.88
CA ILE A 593 -11.27 1.97 -8.31
C ILE A 593 -12.79 1.98 -8.58
N TRP A 594 -13.58 1.29 -7.75
CA TRP A 594 -15.04 1.30 -7.89
C TRP A 594 -15.67 2.65 -7.55
N ASP A 595 -15.07 3.45 -6.66
CA ASP A 595 -15.54 4.81 -6.39
C ASP A 595 -15.38 5.67 -7.65
N LYS A 596 -14.27 5.54 -8.37
CA LYS A 596 -14.05 6.24 -9.65
C LYS A 596 -15.04 5.81 -10.73
N VAL A 597 -15.35 4.51 -10.79
CA VAL A 597 -16.38 3.97 -11.70
C VAL A 597 -17.75 4.58 -11.41
N LEU A 598 -18.17 4.59 -10.15
CA LEU A 598 -19.46 5.14 -9.74
C LEU A 598 -19.52 6.65 -9.96
N ASP A 599 -18.44 7.38 -9.67
CA ASP A 599 -18.34 8.83 -9.91
C ASP A 599 -18.39 9.20 -11.40
N ALA A 600 -17.95 8.31 -12.28
CA ALA A 600 -18.08 8.45 -13.72
C ALA A 600 -19.51 8.13 -14.23
N GLY A 601 -20.44 7.75 -13.35
CA GLY A 601 -21.79 7.33 -13.70
C GLY A 601 -21.85 5.95 -14.37
N LEU A 602 -20.82 5.12 -14.18
CA LEU A 602 -20.74 3.77 -14.71
C LEU A 602 -21.23 2.74 -13.68
N THR A 603 -21.50 1.53 -14.15
CA THR A 603 -22.05 0.45 -13.32
C THR A 603 -20.96 -0.47 -12.75
N PHE A 604 -21.14 -0.88 -11.50
CA PHE A 604 -20.19 -1.71 -10.74
C PHE A 604 -20.86 -2.97 -10.18
N ARG A 605 -20.14 -4.09 -10.15
CA ARG A 605 -20.54 -5.32 -9.47
C ARG A 605 -19.34 -6.00 -8.79
N ASN A 606 -19.54 -6.45 -7.55
CA ASN A 606 -18.50 -7.09 -6.76
C ASN A 606 -18.77 -8.60 -6.59
N TYR A 607 -17.76 -9.40 -6.96
CA TYR A 607 -17.68 -10.84 -6.81
C TYR A 607 -16.53 -11.22 -5.86
N GLY A 608 -16.68 -10.93 -4.57
CA GLY A 608 -15.82 -11.52 -3.54
C GLY A 608 -14.71 -10.63 -2.97
N GLU A 609 -14.47 -9.45 -3.54
CA GLU A 609 -13.43 -8.52 -3.04
C GLU A 609 -13.92 -7.78 -1.78
N PHE A 610 -13.19 -7.88 -0.66
CA PHE A 610 -13.67 -7.41 0.66
C PHE A 610 -15.06 -7.98 1.03
N VAL A 611 -15.32 -9.25 0.70
CA VAL A 611 -16.58 -9.94 1.00
C VAL A 611 -16.33 -11.18 1.86
N SER A 612 -16.83 -11.14 3.09
CA SER A 612 -16.86 -12.29 4.00
C SER A 612 -18.05 -13.22 3.70
N ALA A 613 -17.87 -14.51 4.01
CA ALA A 613 -18.91 -15.52 3.89
C ALA A 613 -19.66 -15.78 5.20
N LYS A 614 -20.99 -15.86 5.12
CA LYS A 614 -21.83 -16.51 6.14
C LYS A 614 -22.33 -17.86 5.60
N VAL A 615 -21.90 -18.96 6.24
CA VAL A 615 -22.23 -20.33 5.83
C VAL A 615 -23.22 -20.97 6.82
N GLU A 616 -24.24 -21.67 6.33
CA GLU A 616 -25.21 -22.43 7.12
C GLU A 616 -25.35 -23.87 6.60
N PRO A 617 -25.09 -24.91 7.42
CA PRO A 617 -24.63 -24.83 8.81
C PRO A 617 -23.19 -24.28 8.91
N ALA A 618 -22.89 -23.55 9.98
CA ALA A 618 -21.62 -22.83 10.14
C ALA A 618 -20.38 -23.74 10.16
N ASN A 619 -20.55 -25.03 10.46
CA ASN A 619 -19.49 -26.02 10.49
C ASN A 619 -19.45 -26.93 9.24
N ALA A 620 -20.08 -26.51 8.14
CA ALA A 620 -20.04 -27.26 6.88
C ALA A 620 -18.57 -27.47 6.45
N SER A 621 -18.16 -28.72 6.26
CA SER A 621 -16.82 -29.05 5.81
C SER A 621 -16.66 -28.78 4.31
N TRP A 622 -15.42 -28.65 3.84
CA TRP A 622 -15.12 -28.52 2.41
C TRP A 622 -15.80 -29.63 1.58
N THR A 623 -15.73 -30.88 2.04
CA THR A 623 -16.34 -32.03 1.35
C THR A 623 -17.87 -31.92 1.29
N GLN A 624 -18.51 -31.42 2.35
CA GLN A 624 -19.96 -31.20 2.35
C GLN A 624 -20.36 -30.10 1.36
N ILE A 625 -19.63 -28.98 1.36
CA ILE A 625 -19.87 -27.86 0.43
C ILE A 625 -19.66 -28.31 -1.02
N TYR A 626 -18.55 -28.99 -1.32
CA TYR A 626 -18.24 -29.47 -2.67
C TYR A 626 -19.26 -30.49 -3.18
N ASN A 627 -19.68 -31.45 -2.33
CA ASN A 627 -20.72 -32.41 -2.71
C ASN A 627 -22.09 -31.75 -2.89
N ASP A 628 -22.42 -30.75 -2.07
CA ASP A 628 -23.67 -30.00 -2.21
C ASP A 628 -23.72 -29.23 -3.54
N TYR A 629 -22.61 -28.57 -3.90
CA TYR A 629 -22.43 -27.91 -5.18
C TYR A 629 -22.52 -28.89 -6.34
N LYS A 630 -21.71 -29.96 -6.32
CA LYS A 630 -21.61 -30.95 -7.40
C LYS A 630 -22.93 -31.66 -7.68
N ASN A 631 -23.69 -31.98 -6.63
CA ASN A 631 -24.97 -32.69 -6.75
C ASN A 631 -26.18 -31.75 -6.84
N GLY A 632 -25.98 -30.43 -6.66
CA GLY A 632 -27.05 -29.45 -6.69
C GLY A 632 -28.09 -29.59 -5.58
N THR A 633 -27.71 -30.16 -4.42
CA THR A 633 -28.65 -30.48 -3.34
C THR A 633 -29.12 -29.28 -2.52
N ARG A 634 -28.36 -28.16 -2.52
CA ARG A 634 -28.69 -26.88 -1.87
C ARG A 634 -28.93 -26.97 -0.34
N ASN A 635 -28.26 -27.91 0.31
CA ASN A 635 -28.28 -28.10 1.75
C ASN A 635 -27.37 -27.10 2.49
N VAL A 636 -26.31 -26.60 1.83
CA VAL A 636 -25.44 -25.56 2.41
C VAL A 636 -25.82 -24.20 1.83
N LYS A 637 -26.12 -23.25 2.69
CA LYS A 637 -26.43 -21.87 2.30
C LYS A 637 -25.20 -21.00 2.52
N ILE A 638 -24.82 -20.23 1.51
CA ILE A 638 -23.72 -19.28 1.56
C ILE A 638 -24.28 -17.89 1.26
N LYS A 639 -23.94 -16.91 2.08
CA LYS A 639 -24.36 -15.51 1.93
C LYS A 639 -23.16 -14.57 2.00
N ALA A 640 -23.10 -13.62 1.08
CA ALA A 640 -22.14 -12.54 1.04
C ALA A 640 -22.47 -11.40 2.01
N THR A 641 -21.44 -10.89 2.70
CA THR A 641 -21.49 -9.68 3.53
C THR A 641 -20.17 -8.93 3.43
N SER A 642 -20.13 -7.62 3.67
CA SER A 642 -18.88 -6.84 3.67
C SER A 642 -18.74 -6.02 4.95
N LYS A 643 -17.50 -5.85 5.41
CA LYS A 643 -17.17 -4.91 6.50
C LYS A 643 -17.15 -3.46 6.00
N LEU A 644 -16.85 -3.27 4.72
CA LEU A 644 -16.97 -2.00 4.03
C LEU A 644 -18.43 -1.84 3.54
N HIS A 645 -19.25 -1.21 4.38
CA HIS A 645 -20.70 -1.08 4.15
C HIS A 645 -21.09 -0.45 2.80
N THR A 646 -20.22 0.37 2.19
CA THR A 646 -20.44 0.99 0.88
C THR A 646 -20.47 -0.03 -0.26
N LEU A 647 -19.95 -1.25 -0.06
CA LEU A 647 -20.01 -2.34 -1.03
C LEU A 647 -21.31 -3.15 -0.99
N GLU A 648 -22.08 -3.12 0.12
CA GLU A 648 -23.28 -3.96 0.29
C GLU A 648 -24.28 -3.89 -0.88
N PRO A 649 -24.60 -2.72 -1.47
CA PRO A 649 -25.52 -2.64 -2.60
C PRO A 649 -25.03 -3.34 -3.87
N TYR A 650 -23.72 -3.58 -3.98
CA TYR A 650 -23.06 -4.06 -5.19
C TYR A 650 -22.63 -5.53 -5.12
N LEU A 651 -22.87 -6.22 -4.00
CA LEU A 651 -22.49 -7.62 -3.82
C LEU A 651 -23.39 -8.59 -4.60
N CYS A 652 -22.78 -9.59 -5.23
CA CYS A 652 -23.49 -10.81 -5.59
C CYS A 652 -23.87 -11.58 -4.30
N PRO A 653 -25.17 -11.84 -4.00
CA PRO A 653 -25.58 -12.35 -2.70
C PRO A 653 -24.99 -13.71 -2.29
N THR A 654 -24.54 -14.50 -3.27
CA THR A 654 -24.01 -15.86 -3.07
C THR A 654 -22.52 -16.00 -3.45
N PHE A 655 -21.90 -14.95 -4.00
CA PHE A 655 -20.47 -14.95 -4.30
C PHE A 655 -19.71 -14.32 -3.12
N VAL A 656 -18.75 -15.05 -2.58
CA VAL A 656 -17.96 -14.64 -1.40
C VAL A 656 -16.47 -14.68 -1.73
N GLY A 657 -15.67 -13.90 -0.99
CA GLY A 657 -14.21 -14.03 -0.96
C GLY A 657 -13.82 -15.29 -0.17
N PHE A 658 -13.06 -15.15 0.90
CA PHE A 658 -12.75 -16.25 1.83
C PHE A 658 -14.00 -16.80 2.55
N PRO A 659 -13.99 -18.07 3.04
CA PRO A 659 -12.83 -18.95 3.31
C PRO A 659 -12.47 -19.97 2.20
N SER A 660 -11.28 -20.58 2.34
CA SER A 660 -10.76 -21.70 1.50
C SER A 660 -11.56 -23.00 1.59
N SER A 661 -12.54 -23.08 2.50
CA SER A 661 -13.47 -24.22 2.57
C SER A 661 -14.52 -24.20 1.46
N ILE A 662 -14.69 -23.07 0.78
CA ILE A 662 -15.58 -22.92 -0.37
C ILE A 662 -14.73 -23.07 -1.65
N PRO A 663 -15.05 -24.01 -2.57
CA PRO A 663 -14.34 -24.19 -3.84
C PRO A 663 -14.48 -22.99 -4.80
N ASP A 664 -13.46 -22.69 -5.59
CA ASP A 664 -13.54 -21.66 -6.63
C ASP A 664 -14.48 -22.07 -7.77
N VAL A 665 -14.63 -23.36 -8.07
CA VAL A 665 -15.66 -23.81 -9.01
C VAL A 665 -17.08 -23.50 -8.52
N TYR A 666 -17.32 -23.44 -7.21
CA TYR A 666 -18.59 -22.94 -6.68
C TYR A 666 -18.76 -21.45 -6.99
N ARG A 667 -17.73 -20.64 -6.71
CA ARG A 667 -17.70 -19.20 -6.99
C ARG A 667 -17.94 -18.90 -8.47
N ALA A 668 -17.23 -19.59 -9.36
CA ALA A 668 -17.48 -19.54 -10.81
C ALA A 668 -18.94 -19.89 -11.14
N GLY A 669 -19.49 -20.95 -10.53
CA GLY A 669 -20.89 -21.33 -10.67
C GLY A 669 -21.87 -20.20 -10.31
N GLU A 670 -21.64 -19.47 -9.22
CA GLU A 670 -22.48 -18.33 -8.81
C GLU A 670 -22.36 -17.14 -9.78
N PHE A 671 -21.15 -16.80 -10.21
CA PHE A 671 -20.94 -15.79 -11.25
C PHE A 671 -21.70 -16.14 -12.53
N LEU A 672 -21.57 -17.39 -13.00
CA LEU A 672 -22.21 -17.85 -14.24
C LEU A 672 -23.75 -17.84 -14.17
N LYS A 673 -24.35 -17.99 -12.97
CA LYS A 673 -25.80 -17.83 -12.80
C LYS A 673 -26.23 -16.40 -13.10
N GLU A 674 -25.58 -15.41 -12.49
CA GLU A 674 -25.92 -14.00 -12.68
C GLU A 674 -25.52 -13.50 -14.07
N PHE A 675 -24.37 -13.93 -14.59
CA PHE A 675 -23.88 -13.58 -15.92
C PHE A 675 -24.87 -13.97 -17.03
N ARG A 676 -25.50 -15.15 -16.93
CA ARG A 676 -26.57 -15.57 -17.85
C ARG A 676 -27.80 -14.66 -17.81
N GLU A 677 -28.12 -14.06 -16.66
CA GLU A 677 -29.19 -13.07 -16.58
C GLU A 677 -28.79 -11.76 -17.28
N TYR A 678 -27.55 -11.30 -17.11
CA TYR A 678 -27.05 -10.14 -17.86
C TYR A 678 -27.09 -10.38 -19.38
N GLU A 679 -26.77 -11.59 -19.85
CA GLU A 679 -26.91 -11.93 -21.25
C GLU A 679 -28.35 -11.85 -21.76
N LYS A 680 -29.35 -12.23 -20.95
CA LYS A 680 -30.76 -12.08 -21.31
C LYS A 680 -31.18 -10.62 -21.37
N THR A 681 -30.79 -9.82 -20.38
CA THR A 681 -31.21 -8.41 -20.23
C THR A 681 -30.35 -7.42 -21.00
N ASN A 682 -29.21 -7.85 -21.55
CA ASN A 682 -28.20 -6.97 -22.16
C ASN A 682 -27.66 -5.90 -21.20
N SER A 683 -27.41 -6.27 -19.94
CA SER A 683 -27.07 -5.31 -18.88
C SER A 683 -25.80 -5.67 -18.10
N LEU A 684 -24.76 -6.17 -18.78
CA LEU A 684 -23.49 -6.48 -18.12
C LEU A 684 -22.90 -5.21 -17.49
N PRO A 685 -22.41 -5.24 -16.24
CA PRO A 685 -21.79 -4.07 -15.59
C PRO A 685 -20.55 -3.58 -16.34
N ASN A 686 -20.27 -2.28 -16.27
CA ASN A 686 -19.06 -1.69 -16.88
C ASN A 686 -17.79 -2.18 -16.19
N PHE A 687 -17.83 -2.33 -14.86
CA PHE A 687 -16.72 -2.85 -14.08
C PHE A 687 -17.21 -3.96 -13.15
N MET A 688 -16.52 -5.09 -13.22
CA MET A 688 -16.71 -6.23 -12.32
C MET A 688 -15.36 -6.55 -11.68
N ILE A 689 -15.34 -6.64 -10.35
CA ILE A 689 -14.16 -7.10 -9.60
C ILE A 689 -14.46 -8.46 -9.00
N MET A 690 -13.47 -9.37 -9.00
CA MET A 690 -13.65 -10.75 -8.57
C MET A 690 -12.45 -11.25 -7.78
N LEU A 691 -12.67 -11.97 -6.68
CA LEU A 691 -11.63 -12.70 -5.95
C LEU A 691 -11.79 -14.21 -6.14
N LEU A 692 -10.73 -14.88 -6.58
CA LEU A 692 -10.61 -16.35 -6.64
C LEU A 692 -9.46 -16.81 -5.73
N PRO A 693 -9.74 -17.11 -4.44
CA PRO A 693 -8.69 -17.20 -3.43
C PRO A 693 -8.09 -18.59 -3.21
N ASN A 694 -8.60 -19.67 -3.83
CA ASN A 694 -8.21 -21.02 -3.36
C ASN A 694 -6.78 -21.42 -3.72
N ASP A 695 -6.10 -20.69 -4.59
CA ASP A 695 -4.67 -20.85 -4.77
C ASP A 695 -3.82 -20.32 -3.60
N HIS A 696 -4.40 -19.66 -2.60
CA HIS A 696 -3.75 -19.48 -1.29
C HIS A 696 -3.38 -20.83 -0.66
N THR A 697 -4.21 -21.85 -0.90
CA THR A 697 -4.16 -23.20 -0.30
C THR A 697 -4.35 -23.24 1.23
N THR A 698 -4.43 -24.44 1.77
CA THR A 698 -4.41 -24.71 3.22
C THR A 698 -3.24 -25.62 3.60
N GLY A 699 -2.16 -25.58 2.82
CA GLY A 699 -1.03 -26.49 2.99
C GLY A 699 -1.45 -27.96 2.96
N THR A 700 -0.92 -28.76 3.88
CA THR A 700 -1.23 -30.20 3.99
C THR A 700 -2.18 -30.52 5.14
N ARG A 701 -3.12 -29.61 5.42
CA ARG A 701 -4.08 -29.71 6.52
C ARG A 701 -5.10 -30.83 6.28
N GLU A 702 -5.31 -31.68 7.29
CA GLU A 702 -6.34 -32.73 7.25
C GLU A 702 -7.75 -32.09 7.13
N GLY A 703 -8.62 -32.72 6.33
CA GLY A 703 -9.99 -32.23 6.10
C GLY A 703 -10.12 -31.25 4.93
N TYR A 704 -9.00 -30.87 4.30
CA TYR A 704 -8.95 -30.03 3.10
C TYR A 704 -8.32 -30.78 1.91
N PRO A 705 -8.58 -30.34 0.67
CA PRO A 705 -7.88 -30.84 -0.51
C PRO A 705 -6.37 -30.61 -0.44
N THR A 706 -5.59 -31.39 -1.19
CA THR A 706 -4.14 -31.18 -1.32
C THR A 706 -3.86 -29.81 -1.99
N PRO A 707 -2.67 -29.21 -1.79
CA PRO A 707 -2.33 -27.93 -2.44
C PRO A 707 -2.53 -27.94 -3.96
N ARG A 708 -2.14 -29.03 -4.63
CA ARG A 708 -2.34 -29.18 -6.08
C ARG A 708 -3.81 -29.30 -6.49
N ALA A 709 -4.68 -29.84 -5.63
CA ALA A 709 -6.11 -29.91 -5.91
C ALA A 709 -6.78 -28.54 -5.75
N GLN A 710 -6.37 -27.76 -4.74
CA GLN A 710 -6.86 -26.38 -4.55
C GLN A 710 -6.44 -25.45 -5.70
N VAL A 711 -5.19 -25.55 -6.17
CA VAL A 711 -4.73 -24.76 -7.33
C VAL A 711 -5.42 -25.23 -8.63
N ALA A 712 -5.74 -26.52 -8.77
CA ALA A 712 -6.50 -27.02 -9.92
C ALA A 712 -7.99 -26.60 -9.90
N ASP A 713 -8.59 -26.47 -8.71
CA ASP A 713 -9.95 -25.93 -8.51
C ASP A 713 -10.02 -24.47 -9.00
N ASN A 714 -9.07 -23.68 -8.54
CA ASN A 714 -8.89 -22.30 -8.94
C ASN A 714 -8.62 -22.14 -10.47
N ASP A 715 -7.74 -22.97 -11.05
CA ASP A 715 -7.47 -23.00 -12.50
C ASP A 715 -8.72 -23.31 -13.33
N LEU A 716 -9.50 -24.32 -12.92
CA LEU A 716 -10.73 -24.69 -13.61
C LEU A 716 -11.77 -23.58 -13.52
N ALA A 717 -11.93 -22.97 -12.36
CA ALA A 717 -12.85 -21.84 -12.15
C ALA A 717 -12.54 -20.67 -13.09
N LEU A 718 -11.26 -20.27 -13.17
CA LEU A 718 -10.81 -19.24 -14.11
C LEU A 718 -11.14 -19.62 -15.56
N GLY A 719 -10.84 -20.86 -15.95
CA GLY A 719 -11.14 -21.38 -17.29
C GLY A 719 -12.63 -21.29 -17.64
N GLN A 720 -13.51 -21.67 -16.71
CA GLN A 720 -14.97 -21.61 -16.86
C GLN A 720 -15.50 -20.18 -17.01
N ILE A 721 -14.95 -19.24 -16.22
CA ILE A 721 -15.31 -17.82 -16.30
C ILE A 721 -14.91 -17.24 -17.66
N VAL A 722 -13.68 -17.47 -18.11
CA VAL A 722 -13.18 -16.95 -19.39
C VAL A 722 -13.92 -17.60 -20.58
N GLU A 723 -14.22 -18.90 -20.52
CA GLU A 723 -15.03 -19.58 -21.51
C GLU A 723 -16.42 -18.93 -21.63
N ALA A 724 -17.11 -18.70 -20.52
CA ALA A 724 -18.44 -18.11 -20.55
C ALA A 724 -18.44 -16.67 -21.11
N VAL A 725 -17.50 -15.83 -20.65
CA VAL A 725 -17.40 -14.46 -21.16
C VAL A 725 -17.06 -14.44 -22.65
N SER A 726 -16.15 -15.31 -23.10
CA SER A 726 -15.72 -15.33 -24.49
C SER A 726 -16.71 -15.97 -25.47
N ASN A 727 -17.62 -16.82 -24.99
CA ASN A 727 -18.76 -17.32 -25.76
C ASN A 727 -19.98 -16.38 -25.72
N SER A 728 -19.97 -15.36 -24.87
CA SER A 728 -21.09 -14.44 -24.70
C SER A 728 -21.21 -13.42 -25.84
N LYS A 729 -22.39 -12.80 -25.95
CA LYS A 729 -22.57 -11.64 -26.84
C LYS A 729 -21.74 -10.42 -26.44
N PHE A 730 -21.24 -10.37 -25.20
CA PHE A 730 -20.43 -9.26 -24.68
C PHE A 730 -18.95 -9.39 -25.05
N TRP A 731 -18.48 -10.56 -25.51
CA TRP A 731 -17.06 -10.82 -25.75
C TRP A 731 -16.34 -9.74 -26.56
N LYS A 732 -17.02 -9.18 -27.57
CA LYS A 732 -16.48 -8.14 -28.46
C LYS A 732 -16.08 -6.85 -27.73
N GLU A 733 -16.66 -6.59 -26.56
CA GLU A 733 -16.55 -5.34 -25.80
C GLU A 733 -16.05 -5.58 -24.37
N THR A 734 -15.51 -6.77 -24.07
CA THR A 734 -15.01 -7.12 -22.73
C THR A 734 -13.49 -7.35 -22.72
N ALA A 735 -12.82 -6.75 -21.75
CA ALA A 735 -11.45 -7.08 -21.38
C ALA A 735 -11.43 -7.78 -20.01
N ILE A 736 -10.61 -8.82 -19.87
CA ILE A 736 -10.39 -9.53 -18.61
C ILE A 736 -8.93 -9.35 -18.20
N PHE A 737 -8.70 -8.92 -16.97
CA PHE A 737 -7.38 -8.83 -16.36
C PHE A 737 -7.32 -9.75 -15.15
N VAL A 738 -6.23 -10.48 -15.00
CA VAL A 738 -5.99 -11.38 -13.88
C VAL A 738 -4.64 -11.06 -13.26
N ILE A 739 -4.56 -10.97 -11.94
CA ILE A 739 -3.29 -10.81 -11.21
C ILE A 739 -3.42 -11.35 -9.79
N GLU A 740 -2.31 -11.78 -9.21
CA GLU A 740 -2.23 -12.04 -7.77
C GLU A 740 -2.26 -10.73 -6.96
N ASP A 741 -2.85 -10.74 -5.77
CA ASP A 741 -2.76 -9.64 -4.80
C ASP A 741 -1.33 -9.47 -4.27
N ASP A 742 -0.63 -10.58 -4.05
CA ASP A 742 0.76 -10.66 -3.65
C ASP A 742 1.39 -12.03 -4.00
N PRO A 743 2.73 -12.20 -3.87
CA PRO A 743 3.43 -13.44 -4.21
C PRO A 743 3.71 -14.37 -3.00
N GLN A 744 3.33 -13.99 -1.78
CA GLN A 744 3.43 -14.66 -0.48
C GLN A 744 4.69 -15.49 -0.30
N ALA A 745 5.80 -14.82 0.00
CA ALA A 745 7.12 -15.41 0.21
C ALA A 745 7.59 -16.43 -0.88
N GLY A 746 6.96 -16.47 -2.05
CA GLY A 746 7.36 -17.34 -3.14
C GLY A 746 8.75 -16.99 -3.66
N LEU A 747 9.43 -17.98 -4.24
CA LEU A 747 10.72 -17.79 -4.87
C LEU A 747 10.55 -17.47 -6.35
N ASP A 748 11.36 -16.53 -6.83
CA ASP A 748 11.49 -16.21 -8.25
C ASP A 748 12.94 -15.85 -8.56
N HIS A 749 13.45 -16.27 -9.72
CA HIS A 749 14.85 -16.06 -10.07
C HIS A 749 15.18 -14.61 -10.47
N VAL A 750 14.17 -13.81 -10.83
CA VAL A 750 14.33 -12.39 -11.19
C VAL A 750 14.07 -11.51 -9.98
N ASP A 751 12.90 -11.64 -9.37
CA ASP A 751 12.48 -10.87 -8.20
C ASP A 751 11.33 -11.56 -7.48
N GLY A 752 11.38 -11.67 -6.16
CA GLY A 752 10.32 -12.31 -5.38
C GLY A 752 8.94 -11.66 -5.48
N ARG A 753 8.81 -10.47 -6.09
CA ARG A 753 7.55 -9.81 -6.41
C ARG A 753 7.02 -10.11 -7.80
N ARG A 754 7.81 -10.74 -8.67
CA ARG A 754 7.36 -11.08 -10.01
C ARG A 754 6.25 -12.12 -9.91
N THR A 755 5.15 -11.87 -10.60
CA THR A 755 3.88 -12.56 -10.38
C THR A 755 3.24 -13.05 -11.67
N VAL A 756 2.19 -13.85 -11.51
CA VAL A 756 1.30 -14.32 -12.57
C VAL A 756 0.31 -13.20 -12.91
N ALA A 757 0.21 -12.87 -14.20
CA ALA A 757 -0.83 -11.99 -14.72
C ALA A 757 -1.30 -12.43 -16.10
N LEU A 758 -2.57 -12.15 -16.42
CA LEU A 758 -3.17 -12.44 -17.73
C LEU A 758 -3.94 -11.23 -18.26
N CYS A 759 -3.89 -11.03 -19.58
CA CYS A 759 -4.65 -10.02 -20.30
C CYS A 759 -5.44 -10.71 -21.42
N ILE A 760 -6.77 -10.73 -21.34
CA ILE A 760 -7.62 -11.59 -22.17
C ILE A 760 -8.73 -10.75 -22.80
N SER A 761 -8.76 -10.70 -24.13
CA SER A 761 -9.80 -10.02 -24.92
C SER A 761 -9.70 -10.41 -26.40
N PRO A 762 -10.71 -10.11 -27.25
CA PRO A 762 -10.56 -10.28 -28.70
C PRO A 762 -9.40 -9.47 -29.28
N TYR A 763 -9.08 -8.33 -28.66
CA TYR A 763 -8.04 -7.42 -29.14
C TYR A 763 -6.68 -7.69 -28.52
N THR A 764 -6.56 -8.65 -27.61
CA THR A 764 -5.25 -9.06 -27.10
C THR A 764 -4.51 -9.80 -28.21
N LYS A 765 -3.20 -9.53 -28.33
CA LYS A 765 -2.31 -10.28 -29.20
C LYS A 765 -2.29 -11.77 -28.83
N ARG A 766 -1.83 -12.61 -29.76
CA ARG A 766 -1.95 -14.07 -29.70
C ARG A 766 -0.57 -14.71 -29.84
N GLY A 767 -0.19 -15.58 -28.90
CA GLY A 767 1.09 -16.29 -28.92
C GLY A 767 2.32 -15.40 -28.76
N GLU A 768 2.18 -14.20 -28.21
CA GLU A 768 3.29 -13.26 -28.02
C GLU A 768 3.77 -13.23 -26.56
N VAL A 769 5.06 -13.00 -26.37
CA VAL A 769 5.65 -12.72 -25.06
C VAL A 769 5.84 -11.22 -24.94
N ILE A 770 5.29 -10.62 -23.87
CA ILE A 770 5.39 -9.20 -23.59
C ILE A 770 6.25 -9.02 -22.34
N SER A 771 7.47 -8.51 -22.53
CA SER A 771 8.42 -8.21 -21.45
C SER A 771 8.39 -6.75 -20.99
N THR A 772 7.33 -6.02 -21.31
CA THR A 772 7.10 -4.69 -20.75
C THR A 772 6.90 -4.80 -19.24
N HIS A 773 7.55 -3.92 -18.49
CA HIS A 773 7.41 -3.81 -17.04
C HIS A 773 5.98 -3.40 -16.71
N TYR A 774 5.24 -4.34 -16.16
CA TYR A 774 3.90 -4.12 -15.63
C TYR A 774 3.85 -4.43 -14.14
N ASN A 775 2.82 -3.93 -13.49
CA ASN A 775 2.51 -4.16 -12.10
C ASN A 775 1.00 -3.97 -11.86
N GLN A 776 0.55 -4.11 -10.63
CA GLN A 776 -0.86 -3.89 -10.26
C GLN A 776 -1.38 -2.50 -10.70
N ASN A 777 -0.57 -1.45 -10.53
CA ASN A 777 -0.90 -0.11 -11.01
C ASN A 777 -1.02 -0.04 -12.55
N SER A 778 -0.30 -0.87 -13.30
CA SER A 778 -0.37 -0.92 -14.76
C SER A 778 -1.71 -1.49 -15.24
N ILE A 779 -2.25 -2.49 -14.52
CA ILE A 779 -3.60 -3.00 -14.75
C ILE A 779 -4.61 -1.92 -14.40
N LEU A 780 -4.55 -1.33 -13.20
CA LEU A 780 -5.46 -0.26 -12.79
C LEU A 780 -5.45 0.91 -13.76
N ARG A 781 -4.27 1.37 -14.17
CA ARG A 781 -4.14 2.43 -15.16
C ARG A 781 -4.77 2.07 -16.49
N THR A 782 -4.69 0.81 -16.91
CA THR A 782 -5.34 0.32 -18.13
C THR A 782 -6.86 0.31 -17.99
N ILE A 783 -7.39 -0.10 -16.84
CA ILE A 783 -8.82 -0.10 -16.53
C ILE A 783 -9.37 1.34 -16.52
N GLU A 784 -8.66 2.26 -15.85
CA GLU A 784 -8.99 3.68 -15.85
C GLU A 784 -9.10 4.23 -17.28
N LEU A 785 -8.10 3.95 -18.12
CA LEU A 785 -8.09 4.44 -19.50
C LEU A 785 -9.20 3.82 -20.35
N ILE A 786 -9.49 2.53 -20.17
CA ILE A 786 -10.60 1.84 -20.86
C ILE A 786 -11.94 2.49 -20.50
N LEU A 787 -12.18 2.76 -19.22
CA LEU A 787 -13.44 3.27 -18.70
C LEU A 787 -13.53 4.80 -18.69
N GLY A 788 -12.45 5.51 -19.07
CA GLY A 788 -12.40 6.97 -19.08
C GLY A 788 -12.33 7.61 -17.69
N LEU A 789 -11.72 6.92 -16.73
CA LEU A 789 -11.56 7.37 -15.34
C LEU A 789 -10.31 8.23 -15.17
N SER A 790 -10.33 9.09 -14.15
CA SER A 790 -9.14 9.82 -13.71
C SER A 790 -8.23 8.91 -12.87
N PRO A 791 -6.90 9.11 -12.91
CA PRO A 791 -5.97 8.40 -12.04
C PRO A 791 -6.33 8.57 -10.57
N MET A 792 -6.22 7.50 -9.78
CA MET A 792 -6.44 7.58 -8.33
C MET A 792 -5.25 8.24 -7.63
N SER A 793 -4.04 7.97 -8.11
CA SER A 793 -2.80 8.33 -7.43
C SER A 793 -1.68 8.77 -8.38
N GLN A 794 -0.53 9.16 -7.84
CA GLN A 794 0.67 9.34 -8.66
C GLN A 794 1.20 8.00 -9.20
N PHE A 795 0.88 6.87 -8.57
CA PHE A 795 1.42 5.54 -8.93
C PHE A 795 0.78 4.95 -10.18
N ASP A 796 -0.55 4.94 -10.28
CA ASP A 796 -1.25 4.58 -11.51
C ASP A 796 -0.93 5.57 -12.65
N MET A 797 -0.75 6.86 -12.34
CA MET A 797 -0.40 7.87 -13.33
C MET A 797 0.98 7.65 -13.96
N ILE A 798 1.98 7.16 -13.21
CA ILE A 798 3.31 6.80 -13.75
C ILE A 798 3.38 5.38 -14.31
N ALA A 799 2.41 4.51 -14.03
CA ALA A 799 2.41 3.13 -14.49
C ALA A 799 2.38 3.04 -16.03
N ASN A 800 2.92 1.94 -16.58
CA ASN A 800 2.85 1.70 -18.01
C ASN A 800 1.48 1.10 -18.33
N PRO A 801 0.61 1.78 -19.10
CA PRO A 801 -0.64 1.14 -19.53
C PRO A 801 -0.30 -0.07 -20.40
N MET A 802 -1.12 -1.11 -20.36
CA MET A 802 -0.85 -2.40 -21.01
C MET A 802 -1.07 -2.38 -22.53
N THR A 803 -0.76 -1.26 -23.20
CA THR A 803 -0.99 -1.07 -24.64
C THR A 803 -0.29 -2.10 -25.50
N ASP A 804 0.88 -2.60 -25.08
CA ASP A 804 1.66 -3.58 -25.85
C ASP A 804 0.98 -4.95 -25.93
N CYS A 805 0.03 -5.23 -25.04
CA CYS A 805 -0.77 -6.46 -25.03
C CYS A 805 -1.84 -6.48 -26.13
N PHE A 806 -2.17 -5.32 -26.74
CA PHE A 806 -3.31 -5.19 -27.64
C PHE A 806 -2.90 -4.96 -29.10
N THR A 807 -3.81 -5.32 -30.01
CA THR A 807 -3.75 -5.07 -31.45
C THR A 807 -5.05 -4.42 -31.94
N SER A 808 -5.00 -3.74 -33.09
CA SER A 808 -6.19 -3.16 -33.72
C SER A 808 -7.05 -4.18 -34.46
N LYS A 809 -6.55 -5.40 -34.68
CA LYS A 809 -7.24 -6.47 -35.41
C LYS A 809 -7.78 -7.51 -34.41
N PRO A 810 -9.08 -7.53 -34.11
CA PRO A 810 -9.62 -8.47 -33.14
C PRO A 810 -9.65 -9.90 -33.68
N ASN A 811 -9.43 -10.85 -32.78
CA ASN A 811 -9.73 -12.27 -32.96
C ASN A 811 -10.86 -12.66 -31.99
N PHE A 812 -12.06 -12.82 -32.56
CA PHE A 812 -13.28 -13.14 -31.80
C PHE A 812 -13.44 -14.62 -31.44
N SER A 813 -12.47 -15.48 -31.77
CA SER A 813 -12.54 -16.88 -31.37
C SER A 813 -12.66 -16.99 -29.84
N PRO A 814 -13.64 -17.77 -29.33
CA PRO A 814 -13.81 -17.96 -27.90
C PRO A 814 -12.68 -18.82 -27.33
N TYR A 815 -12.48 -18.72 -26.03
CA TYR A 815 -11.68 -19.68 -25.28
C TYR A 815 -12.55 -20.88 -24.89
N LYS A 816 -11.95 -22.07 -24.85
CA LYS A 816 -12.60 -23.29 -24.37
C LYS A 816 -11.88 -23.75 -23.11
N ALA A 817 -12.61 -23.92 -22.02
CA ALA A 817 -12.06 -24.36 -20.76
C ALA A 817 -11.48 -25.78 -20.87
N LEU A 818 -10.31 -25.98 -20.29
CA LEU A 818 -9.68 -27.29 -20.20
C LEU A 818 -10.10 -27.98 -18.89
N PRO A 819 -10.34 -29.30 -18.91
CA PRO A 819 -10.68 -30.02 -17.70
C PRO A 819 -9.49 -30.05 -16.72
N ASN A 820 -9.78 -30.04 -15.43
CA ASN A 820 -8.79 -30.29 -14.39
C ASN A 820 -8.19 -31.71 -14.57
N GLN A 821 -6.87 -31.83 -14.43
CA GLN A 821 -6.18 -33.12 -14.49
C GLN A 821 -5.86 -33.68 -13.09
N ILE A 822 -6.05 -32.86 -12.05
CA ILE A 822 -5.99 -33.23 -10.64
C ILE A 822 -7.43 -33.28 -10.13
N PRO A 823 -7.89 -34.40 -9.51
CA PRO A 823 -9.19 -34.43 -8.88
C PRO A 823 -9.32 -33.33 -7.81
N LEU A 824 -10.39 -32.52 -7.87
CA LEU A 824 -10.57 -31.40 -6.95
C LEU A 824 -10.82 -31.87 -5.51
N ASP A 825 -11.35 -33.08 -5.36
CA ASP A 825 -11.58 -33.78 -4.10
C ASP A 825 -10.42 -34.71 -3.70
N GLU A 826 -9.22 -34.50 -4.26
CA GLU A 826 -8.03 -35.16 -3.77
C GLU A 826 -7.65 -34.61 -2.40
N MET A 827 -8.13 -35.27 -1.34
CA MET A 827 -7.98 -34.83 0.06
C MET A 827 -6.60 -35.12 0.64
N ASN A 828 -6.11 -34.23 1.51
CA ASN A 828 -4.97 -34.52 2.37
C ASN A 828 -5.27 -35.74 3.27
N PRO A 829 -4.30 -36.66 3.44
CA PRO A 829 -4.48 -37.83 4.30
C PRO A 829 -4.59 -37.44 5.78
N LYS A 830 -5.24 -38.29 6.58
CA LYS A 830 -5.32 -38.09 8.02
C LYS A 830 -3.94 -38.10 8.68
N LEU A 831 -3.74 -37.28 9.71
CA LEU A 831 -2.49 -37.22 10.47
C LEU A 831 -2.09 -38.58 11.06
N SER A 832 -3.06 -39.42 11.40
CA SER A 832 -2.83 -40.77 11.91
C SER A 832 -2.21 -41.72 10.88
N ALA A 833 -2.43 -41.47 9.59
CA ALA A 833 -1.88 -42.27 8.49
C ALA A 833 -0.48 -41.80 8.04
N LEU A 834 0.04 -40.70 8.60
CA LEU A 834 1.32 -40.11 8.22
C LEU A 834 2.45 -40.46 9.21
N SER A 835 3.67 -40.52 8.70
CA SER A 835 4.93 -40.68 9.47
C SER A 835 6.04 -39.78 8.93
N GLY A 836 7.13 -39.63 9.70
CA GLY A 836 8.32 -38.86 9.31
C GLY A 836 8.03 -37.40 8.93
N LYS A 837 8.77 -36.89 7.92
CA LYS A 837 8.63 -35.50 7.42
C LYS A 837 7.21 -35.16 6.96
N LYS A 838 6.48 -36.11 6.39
CA LYS A 838 5.08 -35.90 5.96
C LYS A 838 4.20 -35.52 7.15
N LYS A 839 4.28 -36.28 8.24
CA LYS A 839 3.53 -36.00 9.48
C LYS A 839 3.94 -34.67 10.09
N PHE A 840 5.24 -34.35 10.07
CA PHE A 840 5.76 -33.09 10.61
C PHE A 840 5.15 -31.87 9.90
N TRP A 841 5.20 -31.83 8.57
CA TRP A 841 4.66 -30.70 7.79
C TRP A 841 3.13 -30.61 7.81
N ALA A 842 2.45 -31.76 7.86
CA ALA A 842 0.99 -31.78 8.06
C ALA A 842 0.59 -31.23 9.44
N LYS A 843 1.34 -31.56 10.50
CA LYS A 843 1.15 -30.93 11.82
C LYS A 843 1.39 -29.42 11.79
N LYS A 844 2.44 -28.96 11.11
CA LYS A 844 2.68 -27.52 10.90
C LYS A 844 1.52 -26.84 10.17
N SER A 845 0.90 -27.50 9.20
CA SER A 845 -0.31 -26.98 8.52
C SER A 845 -1.52 -26.88 9.47
N MET A 846 -1.62 -27.75 10.49
CA MET A 846 -2.67 -27.69 11.50
C MET A 846 -2.42 -26.61 12.55
N GLU A 847 -1.15 -26.33 12.88
CA GLU A 847 -0.72 -25.30 13.83
C GLU A 847 -0.89 -23.87 13.28
N MET A 848 -0.99 -23.71 11.96
CA MET A 848 -1.19 -22.42 11.30
C MET A 848 -2.69 -22.13 11.11
N GLU A 849 -3.06 -20.87 11.32
CA GLU A 849 -4.36 -20.34 10.90
C GLU A 849 -4.32 -20.12 9.38
N LEU A 850 -4.81 -21.12 8.64
CA LEU A 850 -4.87 -21.14 7.17
C LEU A 850 -6.31 -21.02 6.63
N SER A 851 -7.29 -20.96 7.54
CA SER A 851 -8.70 -20.69 7.22
C SER A 851 -9.02 -19.20 7.14
N GLU A 852 -8.10 -18.37 7.63
CA GLU A 852 -8.04 -16.91 7.55
C GLU A 852 -6.66 -16.55 6.98
N LEU A 853 -6.56 -15.51 6.15
CA LEU A 853 -5.38 -15.17 5.36
C LEU A 853 -4.15 -14.75 6.21
N ASP A 854 -2.95 -15.17 5.77
CA ASP A 854 -1.62 -14.68 6.19
C ASP A 854 -1.27 -14.60 7.68
N GLN A 855 -2.07 -15.22 8.56
CA GLN A 855 -1.65 -15.42 9.96
C GLN A 855 -0.65 -16.58 10.11
N ALA A 856 -0.52 -17.38 9.05
CA ALA A 856 0.45 -18.44 8.92
C ALA A 856 1.85 -17.89 8.69
N ASN A 857 2.87 -18.57 9.22
CA ASN A 857 4.24 -18.25 8.87
C ASN A 857 4.48 -18.62 7.39
N GLU A 858 4.55 -17.63 6.51
CA GLU A 858 4.62 -17.83 5.05
C GLU A 858 5.87 -18.60 4.59
N ASP A 859 7.02 -18.41 5.26
CA ASP A 859 8.24 -19.21 5.01
C ASP A 859 7.95 -20.70 5.27
N THR A 860 7.21 -21.00 6.35
CA THR A 860 6.76 -22.35 6.71
C THR A 860 5.74 -22.88 5.70
N LEU A 861 4.79 -22.05 5.25
CA LEU A 861 3.81 -22.43 4.23
C LEU A 861 4.50 -22.77 2.91
N ASN A 862 5.42 -21.94 2.41
CA ASN A 862 6.18 -22.21 1.19
C ASN A 862 6.99 -23.51 1.26
N LEU A 863 7.60 -23.80 2.41
CA LEU A 863 8.26 -25.10 2.64
C LEU A 863 7.26 -26.26 2.54
N ILE A 864 6.07 -26.14 3.14
CA ILE A 864 5.01 -27.15 3.05
C ILE A 864 4.61 -27.36 1.58
N LEU A 865 4.37 -26.28 0.84
CA LEU A 865 3.99 -26.34 -0.58
C LEU A 865 5.06 -27.02 -1.41
N TRP A 866 6.33 -26.59 -1.29
CA TRP A 866 7.46 -27.20 -1.98
C TRP A 866 7.55 -28.70 -1.72
N TYR A 867 7.55 -29.13 -0.46
CA TYR A 867 7.69 -30.56 -0.15
C TYR A 867 6.46 -31.38 -0.58
N SER A 868 5.27 -30.79 -0.55
CA SER A 868 4.04 -31.46 -1.01
C SER A 868 4.06 -31.74 -2.52
N VAL A 869 4.70 -30.86 -3.30
CA VAL A 869 4.70 -30.91 -4.77
C VAL A 869 5.98 -31.54 -5.33
N LYS A 870 7.14 -31.08 -4.88
CA LYS A 870 8.47 -31.55 -5.33
C LYS A 870 8.95 -32.81 -4.61
N GLY A 871 8.28 -33.19 -3.51
CA GLY A 871 8.62 -34.35 -2.68
C GLY A 871 9.50 -34.01 -1.48
N TYR A 872 9.28 -34.74 -0.38
CA TYR A 872 9.87 -34.47 0.95
C TYR A 872 11.39 -34.72 1.08
N ASN A 873 12.01 -35.27 0.03
CA ASN A 873 13.46 -35.47 -0.05
C ASN A 873 14.15 -34.43 -0.94
N THR A 874 13.38 -33.64 -1.68
CA THR A 874 13.91 -32.57 -2.54
C THR A 874 14.24 -31.36 -1.67
N PRO A 875 15.50 -30.91 -1.61
CA PRO A 875 15.87 -29.74 -0.82
C PRO A 875 15.06 -28.52 -1.24
N TYR A 876 14.60 -27.74 -0.28
CA TYR A 876 14.09 -26.40 -0.57
C TYR A 876 15.25 -25.54 -1.09
N PRO A 877 15.07 -24.68 -2.12
CA PRO A 877 16.12 -23.81 -2.60
C PRO A 877 16.69 -22.98 -1.45
N LYS A 878 18.02 -22.82 -1.38
CA LYS A 878 18.67 -22.23 -0.20
C LYS A 878 18.23 -20.78 0.01
N LEU A 879 17.34 -20.57 0.99
CA LEU A 879 17.10 -19.28 1.65
C LEU A 879 18.29 -19.02 2.58
N ALA A 880 19.41 -18.48 2.10
CA ALA A 880 20.51 -18.18 3.03
C ALA A 880 20.19 -16.89 3.81
N ARG A 881 19.34 -16.99 4.85
CA ARG A 881 19.38 -16.05 5.98
C ARG A 881 20.57 -16.46 6.85
N LYS A 882 21.64 -15.67 6.85
CA LYS A 882 22.70 -15.76 7.88
C LYS A 882 22.30 -14.98 9.12
#